data_AF-A0A8I0SNW9-F1
#
_entry.id   AF-A0A8I0SNW9-F1
#
_cell.length_a   1.000
_cell.length_b   1.000
_cell.length_c   1.000
_cell.angle_alpha   90.00
_cell.angle_beta   90.00
_cell.angle_gamma   90.00
#
_symmetry.space_group_name_H-M   'P 1'
#
loop_
_entity.id
_entity.type
_entity.pdbx_description
1 polymer ?
#
loop_
_entity_poly.entity_id
_entity_poly.type
_entity_poly.pdbx_seq_one_letter_code
_entity_poly.pdbx_strand_id
1 'polypeptide(L)'
;MKPVQAWIVGTLMLCCLVVSGFLAKNLVSGTGHTVVQNEKILRLRLGHQAQPDGPLRAAVEHFAQEVKLRSHGQIEITLVPNTANSDQDDLIALAQQGKLDLVVLSVSMLGNRLPTFKIIDFPFYFSAPKALHQAIDGDSGMRLLQQIHTLDLVGISFWEEGFRQLITNRKVESPDDLKKMQFTVVPGGFSAKMFSGSGMIHTHGQWGTMGETIPTPGADAWETLLTKTVIDSLEKKSHQVIMSHHAWQGAVLAMGWQGYPSVPTDALEIIKASAHEITQWSRRKSEQQQQRMQQTLEESGIPTQTLTTATRNVWTNKARHLALGYAEVLGAGLMGRIEEMEMERSGDGNAWIIGVDADFSTEAMRTGLAIKRGVELAIDEINGNGGILGKPLKVITTDNRGSVALGVANIMRLGQQWEAVAVVAGGSDAVVADQIAVAKNQKMLVLVPFARAVDWMKTGQADGADSRHVFRLAANEYQGNLVLIDELARTHGKIALMLENSSFGRSARTTITRQLRDLGREKPMVVWFNLGQKVFLDPLRQMQLAEITDIFLVAGIEETRQIRAAMKSMAFKGQLFSYHGDDGEKRKTLEDANAPDYTFLQTFSLDLHWDRTPAGETLRKRYLTLFDDPVAEHVPDPSATAQAYDLVFFLAQALKRAPDPGFSGLEAAMERLEAHSGAIKNYAWPFSPMRHEGLTPSDLVMVHHNAEGMLVPRRKSRQ
;
A
#
# COMPACT_ATOMS: atom_id res chain seq x y z
N MET A 1 -54.71 -33.70 42.56
CA MET A 1 -55.96 -32.93 42.42
C MET A 1 -55.67 -31.57 41.78
N LYS A 2 -56.68 -30.91 41.21
CA LYS A 2 -56.70 -29.47 40.81
C LYS A 2 -56.99 -28.60 42.07
N PRO A 3 -56.91 -27.24 42.08
CA PRO A 3 -57.22 -26.30 40.97
C PRO A 3 -56.28 -25.06 40.80
N VAL A 4 -56.31 -24.35 39.65
CA VAL A 4 -56.77 -22.92 39.43
C VAL A 4 -55.92 -21.86 40.15
N GLN A 5 -55.39 -20.77 39.57
CA GLN A 5 -55.34 -20.12 38.22
C GLN A 5 -54.21 -19.04 38.27
N ALA A 6 -53.81 -18.20 37.29
CA ALA A 6 -53.98 -17.95 35.83
C ALA A 6 -52.90 -16.91 35.38
N TRP A 7 -52.87 -16.48 34.10
CA TRP A 7 -52.03 -15.38 33.51
C TRP A 7 -50.50 -15.68 33.45
N ILE A 8 -49.74 -15.47 32.37
CA ILE A 8 -49.98 -15.11 30.96
C ILE A 8 -49.18 -16.09 30.07
N VAL A 9 -49.75 -16.51 28.94
CA VAL A 9 -48.98 -16.99 27.78
C VAL A 9 -49.36 -16.11 26.59
N GLY A 10 -48.39 -15.39 26.05
CA GLY A 10 -48.53 -14.52 24.89
C GLY A 10 -47.20 -14.44 24.13
N THR A 11 -47.25 -13.98 22.87
CA THR A 11 -46.06 -13.78 22.02
C THR A 11 -45.30 -15.06 21.63
N LEU A 12 -46.02 -16.13 21.26
CA LEU A 12 -45.43 -17.28 20.53
C LEU A 12 -46.37 -17.91 19.48
N MET A 13 -47.29 -17.11 18.92
CA MET A 13 -48.27 -17.58 17.92
C MET A 13 -48.56 -16.52 16.83
N LEU A 14 -47.52 -15.84 16.33
CA LEU A 14 -47.61 -14.74 15.35
C LEU A 14 -46.74 -14.95 14.08
N CYS A 15 -46.43 -16.21 13.73
CA CYS A 15 -45.46 -16.51 12.66
C CYS A 15 -45.97 -17.43 11.54
N CYS A 16 -47.26 -17.81 11.50
CA CYS A 16 -47.74 -18.87 10.59
C CYS A 16 -49.00 -18.55 9.76
N LEU A 17 -49.53 -17.32 9.77
CA LEU A 17 -50.83 -17.00 9.14
C LEU A 17 -50.87 -15.69 8.31
N VAL A 18 -49.77 -15.32 7.64
CA VAL A 18 -49.72 -14.15 6.72
C VAL A 18 -49.12 -14.49 5.34
N VAL A 19 -49.25 -15.75 4.90
CA VAL A 19 -48.68 -16.25 3.61
C VAL A 19 -49.78 -16.62 2.59
N SER A 20 -51.07 -16.55 2.95
CA SER A 20 -52.18 -17.02 2.12
C SER A 20 -53.39 -16.07 2.13
N GLY A 21 -53.18 -14.80 1.76
CA GLY A 21 -54.20 -13.74 1.94
C GLY A 21 -54.26 -12.63 0.90
N PHE A 22 -53.56 -12.71 -0.23
CA PHE A 22 -53.54 -11.63 -1.25
C PHE A 22 -53.75 -12.10 -2.71
N LEU A 23 -54.39 -13.26 -2.90
CA LEU A 23 -55.06 -13.61 -4.16
C LEU A 23 -56.58 -13.48 -4.00
N ALA A 24 -57.26 -13.16 -5.11
CA ALA A 24 -58.72 -13.20 -5.27
C ALA A 24 -59.56 -12.26 -4.38
N LYS A 25 -59.44 -10.94 -4.60
CA LYS A 25 -60.58 -10.00 -4.49
C LYS A 25 -60.34 -8.68 -5.24
N ASN A 26 -60.77 -8.64 -6.50
CA ASN A 26 -61.33 -7.45 -7.19
C ASN A 26 -61.69 -7.82 -8.64
N LEU A 27 -62.85 -8.47 -8.81
CA LEU A 27 -63.51 -8.60 -10.11
C LEU A 27 -64.81 -7.80 -10.07
N VAL A 28 -64.73 -6.50 -10.34
CA VAL A 28 -65.89 -5.62 -10.52
C VAL A 28 -65.70 -4.88 -11.83
N SER A 29 -66.61 -5.14 -12.77
CA SER A 29 -66.66 -4.45 -14.06
C SER A 29 -67.14 -3.01 -13.86
N GLY A 30 -66.20 -2.06 -13.86
CA GLY A 30 -66.49 -0.62 -13.83
C GLY A 30 -65.80 0.09 -14.99
N THR A 31 -66.55 0.52 -15.99
CA THR A 31 -66.04 1.34 -17.10
C THR A 31 -65.79 2.78 -16.63
N GLY A 32 -64.65 3.01 -15.99
CA GLY A 32 -64.15 4.33 -15.65
C GLY A 32 -62.80 4.57 -16.32
N HIS A 33 -62.64 5.69 -17.02
CA HIS A 33 -61.34 6.11 -17.54
C HIS A 33 -60.46 6.56 -16.36
N THR A 34 -59.63 5.66 -15.85
CA THR A 34 -58.45 6.06 -15.06
C THR A 34 -57.55 6.89 -15.96
N VAL A 35 -57.50 8.18 -15.70
CA VAL A 35 -56.57 9.10 -16.37
C VAL A 35 -55.16 8.56 -16.20
N VAL A 36 -54.42 8.46 -17.31
CA VAL A 36 -53.01 8.06 -17.30
C VAL A 36 -52.26 8.98 -16.34
N GLN A 37 -51.75 8.44 -15.24
CA GLN A 37 -50.77 9.16 -14.44
C GLN A 37 -49.56 9.39 -15.33
N ASN A 38 -49.15 10.66 -15.43
CA ASN A 38 -48.19 11.11 -16.40
C ASN A 38 -46.77 10.73 -15.91
N GLU A 39 -46.39 9.46 -16.12
CA GLU A 39 -45.09 8.92 -15.72
C GLU A 39 -43.97 9.74 -16.36
N LYS A 40 -43.32 10.55 -15.53
CA LYS A 40 -42.34 11.53 -15.96
C LYS A 40 -41.04 10.81 -16.34
N ILE A 41 -40.94 10.41 -17.62
CA ILE A 41 -39.77 9.74 -18.20
C ILE A 41 -38.48 10.44 -17.75
N LEU A 42 -37.65 9.71 -17.03
CA LEU A 42 -36.34 10.17 -16.57
C LEU A 42 -35.38 10.18 -17.76
N ARG A 43 -34.96 11.37 -18.19
CA ARG A 43 -34.01 11.54 -19.29
C ARG A 43 -32.63 11.84 -18.75
N LEU A 44 -31.65 11.03 -19.16
CA LEU A 44 -30.25 11.14 -18.76
C LEU A 44 -29.37 11.30 -20.00
N ARG A 45 -28.41 12.21 -19.95
CA ARG A 45 -27.41 12.47 -21.00
C ARG A 45 -26.11 11.75 -20.64
N LEU A 46 -25.64 10.87 -21.52
CA LEU A 46 -24.40 10.12 -21.34
C LEU A 46 -23.31 10.64 -22.29
N GLY A 47 -22.18 11.08 -21.72
CA GLY A 47 -20.98 11.46 -22.48
C GLY A 47 -19.88 10.40 -22.42
N HIS A 48 -19.23 10.16 -23.55
CA HIS A 48 -18.11 9.20 -23.68
C HIS A 48 -17.15 9.58 -24.82
N GLN A 49 -15.94 9.00 -24.77
CA GLN A 49 -14.94 9.01 -25.85
C GLN A 49 -14.82 7.68 -26.62
N ALA A 50 -15.56 6.63 -26.22
CA ALA A 50 -15.43 5.29 -26.79
C ALA A 50 -15.56 5.24 -28.34
N GLN A 51 -14.59 4.57 -28.99
CA GLN A 51 -14.43 4.52 -30.46
C GLN A 51 -15.57 3.77 -31.17
N PRO A 52 -16.02 4.20 -32.38
CA PRO A 52 -17.24 3.70 -33.04
C PRO A 52 -17.40 2.18 -33.10
N ASP A 53 -16.34 1.45 -33.50
CA ASP A 53 -16.36 -0.01 -33.65
C ASP A 53 -15.75 -0.78 -32.46
N GLY A 54 -15.48 -0.09 -31.34
CA GLY A 54 -14.81 -0.66 -30.16
C GLY A 54 -15.76 -1.38 -29.18
N PRO A 55 -15.28 -2.41 -28.42
CA PRO A 55 -16.09 -3.10 -27.41
C PRO A 55 -16.74 -2.16 -26.38
N LEU A 56 -16.03 -1.08 -26.00
CA LEU A 56 -16.53 -0.09 -25.05
C LEU A 56 -17.70 0.75 -25.62
N ARG A 57 -17.70 1.08 -26.92
CA ARG A 57 -18.84 1.79 -27.55
C ARG A 57 -20.06 0.89 -27.63
N ALA A 58 -19.86 -0.37 -28.00
CA ALA A 58 -20.93 -1.36 -27.99
C ALA A 58 -21.51 -1.57 -26.57
N ALA A 59 -20.68 -1.47 -25.52
CA ALA A 59 -21.14 -1.51 -24.13
C ALA A 59 -21.97 -0.26 -23.76
N VAL A 60 -21.56 0.94 -24.19
CA VAL A 60 -22.31 2.19 -23.99
C VAL A 60 -23.69 2.15 -24.67
N GLU A 61 -23.76 1.69 -25.91
CA GLU A 61 -25.01 1.57 -26.67
C GLU A 61 -25.95 0.52 -26.05
N HIS A 62 -25.41 -0.64 -25.70
CA HIS A 62 -26.17 -1.72 -25.08
C HIS A 62 -26.67 -1.32 -23.69
N PHE A 63 -25.89 -0.58 -22.89
CA PHE A 63 -26.35 -0.04 -21.60
C PHE A 63 -27.55 0.90 -21.74
N ALA A 64 -27.52 1.80 -22.72
CA ALA A 64 -28.65 2.70 -22.98
C ALA A 64 -29.93 1.95 -23.41
N GLN A 65 -29.78 0.85 -24.15
CA GLN A 65 -30.88 -0.05 -24.52
C GLN A 65 -31.40 -0.86 -23.32
N GLU A 66 -30.50 -1.41 -22.51
CA GLU A 66 -30.84 -2.29 -21.38
C GLU A 66 -31.52 -1.54 -20.23
N VAL A 67 -31.09 -0.31 -19.94
CA VAL A 67 -31.80 0.58 -18.99
C VAL A 67 -33.20 0.92 -19.51
N LYS A 68 -33.35 1.16 -20.81
CA LYS A 68 -34.66 1.45 -21.43
C LYS A 68 -35.58 0.22 -21.43
N LEU A 69 -35.03 -0.98 -21.61
CA LEU A 69 -35.76 -2.25 -21.57
C LEU A 69 -36.26 -2.56 -20.15
N ARG A 70 -35.36 -2.54 -19.15
CA ARG A 70 -35.66 -2.84 -17.74
C ARG A 70 -36.59 -1.83 -17.07
N SER A 71 -36.57 -0.58 -17.52
CA SER A 71 -37.50 0.47 -17.06
C SER A 71 -38.80 0.54 -17.88
N HIS A 72 -39.03 -0.38 -18.83
CA HIS A 72 -40.18 -0.34 -19.75
C HIS A 72 -40.35 1.01 -20.50
N GLY A 73 -39.26 1.75 -20.71
CA GLY A 73 -39.26 3.07 -21.33
C GLY A 73 -39.35 4.26 -20.36
N GLN A 74 -39.49 4.03 -19.04
CA GLN A 74 -39.54 5.10 -18.04
C GLN A 74 -38.19 5.80 -17.84
N ILE A 75 -37.07 5.17 -18.19
CA ILE A 75 -35.73 5.77 -18.22
C ILE A 75 -35.21 5.77 -19.66
N GLU A 76 -34.73 6.93 -20.12
CA GLU A 76 -34.23 7.16 -21.47
C GLU A 76 -32.83 7.79 -21.41
N ILE A 77 -31.82 7.01 -21.83
CA ILE A 77 -30.42 7.46 -21.89
C ILE A 77 -30.11 7.93 -23.31
N THR A 78 -29.77 9.22 -23.45
CA THR A 78 -29.35 9.84 -24.71
C THR A 78 -27.83 9.95 -24.75
N LEU A 79 -27.19 9.28 -25.71
CA LEU A 79 -25.76 9.43 -25.97
C LEU A 79 -25.50 10.79 -26.62
N VAL A 80 -24.58 11.60 -26.06
CA VAL A 80 -24.30 12.94 -26.57
C VAL A 80 -23.22 12.88 -27.67
N PRO A 81 -23.54 13.16 -28.95
CA PRO A 81 -22.65 12.84 -30.06
C PRO A 81 -21.33 13.65 -30.07
N ASN A 82 -21.35 14.88 -29.53
CA ASN A 82 -20.18 15.76 -29.57
C ASN A 82 -19.13 15.45 -28.49
N THR A 83 -19.37 14.50 -27.56
CA THR A 83 -18.40 14.18 -26.49
C THR A 83 -17.22 13.34 -26.98
N ALA A 84 -17.31 12.73 -28.16
CA ALA A 84 -16.26 11.88 -28.70
C ALA A 84 -14.92 12.62 -28.92
N ASN A 85 -14.99 13.94 -29.14
CA ASN A 85 -13.83 14.82 -29.37
C ASN A 85 -13.52 15.74 -28.18
N SER A 86 -14.28 15.66 -27.08
CA SER A 86 -14.02 16.40 -25.83
C SER A 86 -12.97 15.67 -25.00
N ASP A 87 -12.18 16.36 -24.17
CA ASP A 87 -11.26 15.67 -23.26
C ASP A 87 -12.02 15.01 -22.09
N GLN A 88 -11.39 14.05 -21.40
CA GLN A 88 -11.90 13.43 -20.18
C GLN A 88 -12.21 14.48 -19.09
N ASP A 89 -11.36 15.51 -19.00
CA ASP A 89 -11.55 16.66 -18.13
C ASP A 89 -12.80 17.49 -18.50
N ASP A 90 -13.11 17.64 -19.80
CA ASP A 90 -14.35 18.29 -20.24
C ASP A 90 -15.57 17.45 -19.83
N LEU A 91 -15.51 16.12 -19.93
CA LEU A 91 -16.62 15.24 -19.53
C LEU A 91 -16.90 15.36 -18.04
N ILE A 92 -15.85 15.38 -17.21
CA ILE A 92 -15.95 15.63 -15.76
C ILE A 92 -16.56 17.02 -15.52
N ALA A 93 -16.04 18.07 -16.15
CA ALA A 93 -16.54 19.44 -15.98
C ALA A 93 -18.01 19.60 -16.44
N LEU A 94 -18.43 18.92 -17.50
CA LEU A 94 -19.81 18.90 -17.97
C LEU A 94 -20.75 18.16 -17.01
N ALA A 95 -20.28 17.08 -16.37
CA ALA A 95 -21.05 16.37 -15.34
C ALA A 95 -21.16 17.18 -14.02
N GLN A 96 -20.09 17.84 -13.60
CA GLN A 96 -20.06 18.79 -12.48
C GLN A 96 -21.01 19.98 -12.68
N GLN A 97 -21.22 20.39 -13.94
CA GLN A 97 -22.15 21.46 -14.33
C GLN A 97 -23.59 20.98 -14.62
N GLY A 98 -23.90 19.69 -14.42
CA GLY A 98 -25.23 19.13 -14.71
C GLY A 98 -25.60 19.18 -16.20
N LYS A 99 -24.61 19.28 -17.09
CA LYS A 99 -24.76 19.24 -18.56
C LYS A 99 -24.70 17.82 -19.11
N LEU A 100 -24.03 16.93 -18.40
CA LEU A 100 -24.12 15.48 -18.53
C LEU A 100 -24.65 14.91 -17.22
N ASP A 101 -25.44 13.85 -17.30
CA ASP A 101 -25.95 13.14 -16.10
C ASP A 101 -25.10 11.89 -15.83
N LEU A 102 -24.61 11.26 -16.90
CA LEU A 102 -23.74 10.10 -16.90
C LEU A 102 -22.48 10.35 -17.73
N VAL A 103 -21.35 9.78 -17.31
CA VAL A 103 -20.07 9.84 -18.03
C VAL A 103 -19.39 8.48 -18.02
N VAL A 104 -18.67 8.17 -19.11
CA VAL A 104 -17.83 6.97 -19.23
C VAL A 104 -16.39 7.41 -19.40
N LEU A 105 -15.61 7.25 -18.33
CA LEU A 105 -14.28 7.84 -18.17
C LEU A 105 -13.18 6.77 -18.25
N SER A 106 -12.14 7.04 -19.03
CA SER A 106 -11.01 6.11 -19.24
C SER A 106 -10.20 5.95 -17.95
N VAL A 107 -9.87 4.70 -17.58
CA VAL A 107 -9.18 4.39 -16.32
C VAL A 107 -7.77 4.99 -16.25
N SER A 108 -6.99 4.93 -17.33
CA SER A 108 -5.65 5.54 -17.38
C SER A 108 -5.68 7.05 -17.21
N MET A 109 -6.76 7.69 -17.70
CA MET A 109 -6.99 9.14 -17.61
C MET A 109 -7.56 9.55 -16.26
N LEU A 110 -8.50 8.78 -15.68
CA LEU A 110 -8.89 8.89 -14.27
C LEU A 110 -7.67 8.81 -13.36
N GLY A 111 -6.72 7.94 -13.68
CA GLY A 111 -5.42 7.85 -13.00
C GLY A 111 -4.63 9.17 -12.92
N ASN A 112 -4.86 10.13 -13.82
CA ASN A 112 -4.22 11.46 -13.76
C ASN A 112 -4.87 12.39 -12.71
N ARG A 113 -6.07 12.07 -12.24
CA ARG A 113 -6.81 12.78 -11.18
C ARG A 113 -6.85 12.01 -9.86
N LEU A 114 -6.92 10.68 -9.95
CA LEU A 114 -7.00 9.73 -8.84
C LEU A 114 -5.87 8.71 -9.00
N PRO A 115 -4.64 8.98 -8.52
CA PRO A 115 -3.46 8.19 -8.86
C PRO A 115 -3.53 6.70 -8.48
N THR A 116 -4.38 6.35 -7.51
CA THR A 116 -4.75 4.98 -7.14
C THR A 116 -5.32 4.16 -8.30
N PHE A 117 -6.05 4.78 -9.24
CA PHE A 117 -6.55 4.09 -10.44
C PHE A 117 -5.43 3.57 -11.36
N LYS A 118 -4.21 4.10 -11.22
CA LYS A 118 -3.05 3.60 -11.97
C LYS A 118 -2.52 2.23 -11.50
N ILE A 119 -3.15 1.60 -10.49
CA ILE A 119 -2.84 0.21 -10.13
C ILE A 119 -3.54 -0.80 -11.04
N ILE A 120 -4.73 -0.48 -11.57
CA ILE A 120 -5.56 -1.42 -12.35
C ILE A 120 -5.19 -1.49 -13.83
N ASP A 121 -4.45 -0.51 -14.36
CA ASP A 121 -3.81 -0.55 -15.69
C ASP A 121 -2.29 -0.79 -15.62
N PHE A 122 -1.73 -1.06 -14.43
CA PHE A 122 -0.30 -1.27 -14.22
C PHE A 122 0.19 -2.55 -14.93
N PRO A 123 1.16 -2.45 -15.88
CA PRO A 123 1.61 -3.60 -16.66
C PRO A 123 2.13 -4.76 -15.80
N PHE A 124 1.61 -5.96 -16.04
CA PHE A 124 1.96 -7.22 -15.40
C PHE A 124 1.73 -7.32 -13.88
N TYR A 125 1.18 -6.30 -13.20
CA TYR A 125 0.94 -6.35 -11.74
C TYR A 125 0.03 -7.52 -11.33
N PHE A 126 -1.03 -7.77 -12.10
CA PHE A 126 -1.94 -8.90 -11.92
C PHE A 126 -1.43 -10.17 -12.63
N SER A 127 -1.52 -11.30 -11.92
CA SER A 127 -1.07 -12.61 -12.42
C SER A 127 -1.77 -13.05 -13.71
N ALA A 128 -3.03 -12.66 -13.92
CA ALA A 128 -3.81 -12.94 -15.14
C ALA A 128 -5.02 -11.97 -15.24
N PRO A 129 -5.64 -11.81 -16.44
CA PRO A 129 -6.90 -11.08 -16.62
C PRO A 129 -7.98 -11.38 -15.57
N LYS A 130 -8.20 -12.67 -15.27
CA LYS A 130 -9.16 -13.11 -14.25
C LYS A 130 -8.87 -12.55 -12.85
N ALA A 131 -7.60 -12.38 -12.49
CA ALA A 131 -7.23 -11.84 -11.18
C ALA A 131 -7.54 -10.33 -11.08
N LEU A 132 -7.31 -9.57 -12.17
CA LEU A 132 -7.77 -8.19 -12.26
C LEU A 132 -9.30 -8.10 -12.14
N HIS A 133 -10.04 -8.92 -12.90
CA HIS A 133 -11.52 -8.93 -12.86
C HIS A 133 -12.03 -9.18 -11.44
N GLN A 134 -11.44 -10.14 -10.71
CA GLN A 134 -11.79 -10.40 -9.32
C GLN A 134 -11.47 -9.21 -8.39
N ALA A 135 -10.36 -8.50 -8.61
CA ALA A 135 -10.02 -7.32 -7.82
C ALA A 135 -11.00 -6.15 -8.05
N ILE A 136 -11.39 -5.89 -9.31
CA ILE A 136 -12.26 -4.76 -9.66
C ILE A 136 -13.76 -5.04 -9.49
N ASP A 137 -14.16 -6.31 -9.36
CA ASP A 137 -15.51 -6.72 -8.95
C ASP A 137 -15.68 -6.79 -7.42
N GLY A 138 -14.58 -6.89 -6.66
CA GLY A 138 -14.57 -7.02 -5.19
C GLY A 138 -14.28 -5.72 -4.43
N ASP A 139 -13.87 -5.86 -3.15
CA ASP A 139 -13.54 -4.76 -2.23
C ASP A 139 -12.65 -3.67 -2.86
N SER A 140 -11.62 -4.09 -3.60
CA SER A 140 -10.61 -3.20 -4.16
C SER A 140 -11.21 -2.31 -5.26
N GLY A 141 -12.05 -2.86 -6.13
CA GLY A 141 -12.85 -2.12 -7.09
C GLY A 141 -13.86 -1.18 -6.43
N MET A 142 -14.54 -1.64 -5.39
CA MET A 142 -15.47 -0.80 -4.62
C MET A 142 -14.77 0.41 -3.98
N ARG A 143 -13.58 0.23 -3.39
CA ARG A 143 -12.75 1.31 -2.84
C ARG A 143 -12.32 2.32 -3.90
N LEU A 144 -11.97 1.86 -5.10
CA LEU A 144 -11.65 2.73 -6.25
C LEU A 144 -12.88 3.53 -6.70
N LEU A 145 -14.04 2.88 -6.92
CA LEU A 145 -15.29 3.55 -7.30
C LEU A 145 -15.75 4.57 -6.25
N GLN A 146 -15.49 4.33 -4.96
CA GLN A 146 -15.75 5.28 -3.88
C GLN A 146 -14.88 6.54 -3.98
N GLN A 147 -13.61 6.45 -4.42
CA GLN A 147 -12.72 7.61 -4.53
C GLN A 147 -13.17 8.63 -5.60
N ILE A 148 -14.01 8.22 -6.56
CA ILE A 148 -14.56 9.09 -7.60
C ILE A 148 -15.41 10.25 -7.03
N HIS A 149 -15.89 10.15 -5.77
CA HIS A 149 -16.60 11.25 -5.09
C HIS A 149 -15.78 12.54 -4.98
N THR A 150 -14.44 12.48 -4.97
CA THR A 150 -13.59 13.69 -4.90
C THR A 150 -13.54 14.47 -6.22
N LEU A 151 -14.27 14.02 -7.24
CA LEU A 151 -14.48 14.70 -8.52
C LEU A 151 -15.92 15.22 -8.68
N ASP A 152 -16.74 15.20 -7.62
CA ASP A 152 -18.20 15.43 -7.65
C ASP A 152 -18.93 14.45 -8.60
N LEU A 153 -18.51 13.19 -8.58
CA LEU A 153 -19.05 12.09 -9.38
C LEU A 153 -19.33 10.85 -8.50
N VAL A 154 -20.28 10.00 -8.89
CA VAL A 154 -20.53 8.69 -8.25
C VAL A 154 -20.13 7.58 -9.21
N GLY A 155 -19.10 6.80 -8.86
CA GLY A 155 -18.70 5.62 -9.62
C GLY A 155 -19.74 4.51 -9.53
N ILE A 156 -20.10 3.89 -10.68
CA ILE A 156 -21.12 2.85 -10.78
C ILE A 156 -20.49 1.48 -11.10
N SER A 157 -19.68 1.40 -12.17
CA SER A 157 -19.16 0.11 -12.65
C SER A 157 -17.93 0.26 -13.56
N PHE A 158 -17.07 -0.75 -13.56
CA PHE A 158 -15.99 -0.90 -14.55
C PHE A 158 -16.48 -1.61 -15.82
N TRP A 159 -16.11 -1.11 -17.00
CA TRP A 159 -16.37 -1.75 -18.30
C TRP A 159 -15.05 -1.97 -19.05
N GLU A 160 -14.98 -3.06 -19.82
CA GLU A 160 -13.76 -3.52 -20.48
C GLU A 160 -13.69 -3.09 -21.95
N GLU A 161 -12.50 -2.65 -22.37
CA GLU A 161 -12.14 -2.51 -23.79
C GLU A 161 -11.22 -3.66 -24.23
N GLY A 162 -10.23 -4.03 -23.43
CA GLY A 162 -9.45 -5.26 -23.59
C GLY A 162 -8.10 -5.27 -22.86
N PHE A 163 -7.17 -6.12 -23.30
CA PHE A 163 -5.81 -6.19 -22.78
C PHE A 163 -4.79 -5.83 -23.85
N ARG A 164 -3.85 -4.95 -23.50
CA ARG A 164 -2.75 -4.51 -24.37
C ARG A 164 -1.74 -5.64 -24.54
N GLN A 165 -1.25 -5.77 -25.77
CA GLN A 165 -0.26 -6.73 -26.25
C GLN A 165 1.03 -5.98 -26.60
N LEU A 166 2.16 -6.69 -26.62
CA LEU A 166 3.46 -6.12 -26.98
C LEU A 166 3.72 -6.46 -28.44
N ILE A 167 4.22 -5.51 -29.21
CA ILE A 167 4.63 -5.71 -30.60
C ILE A 167 6.12 -5.40 -30.68
N THR A 168 6.90 -6.29 -31.29
CA THR A 168 8.37 -6.26 -31.24
C THR A 168 8.99 -6.73 -32.56
N ASN A 169 10.18 -6.24 -32.92
CA ASN A 169 10.95 -6.76 -34.08
C ASN A 169 11.90 -7.93 -33.74
N ARG A 170 11.90 -8.37 -32.47
CA ARG A 170 12.73 -9.46 -31.96
C ARG A 170 12.04 -10.21 -30.82
N LYS A 171 12.51 -11.42 -30.52
CA LYS A 171 12.01 -12.21 -29.38
C LYS A 171 12.28 -11.47 -28.06
N VAL A 172 11.32 -11.49 -27.15
CA VAL A 172 11.43 -10.91 -25.81
C VAL A 172 10.80 -11.92 -24.84
N GLU A 173 11.57 -12.39 -23.85
CA GLU A 173 11.06 -13.30 -22.80
C GLU A 173 11.11 -12.63 -21.42
N SER A 174 12.11 -11.80 -21.19
CA SER A 174 12.33 -11.04 -19.96
C SER A 174 12.16 -9.53 -20.19
N PRO A 175 11.92 -8.74 -19.14
CA PRO A 175 11.99 -7.29 -19.20
C PRO A 175 13.31 -6.78 -19.79
N ASP A 176 14.42 -7.47 -19.53
CA ASP A 176 15.76 -7.02 -19.90
C ASP A 176 16.08 -7.26 -21.38
N ASP A 177 15.29 -8.08 -22.09
CA ASP A 177 15.36 -8.21 -23.56
C ASP A 177 14.88 -6.93 -24.28
N LEU A 178 14.19 -6.02 -23.59
CA LEU A 178 13.81 -4.70 -24.11
C LEU A 178 14.98 -3.69 -24.10
N LYS A 179 16.11 -4.03 -23.48
CA LYS A 179 17.26 -3.12 -23.31
C LYS A 179 17.76 -2.61 -24.67
N LYS A 180 17.98 -1.29 -24.74
CA LYS A 180 18.35 -0.52 -25.95
C LYS A 180 17.35 -0.57 -27.14
N MET A 181 16.14 -1.11 -26.99
CA MET A 181 15.10 -0.96 -28.03
C MET A 181 14.62 0.49 -28.12
N GLN A 182 14.29 0.95 -29.33
CA GLN A 182 13.44 2.13 -29.53
C GLN A 182 11.98 1.71 -29.35
N PHE A 183 11.37 2.10 -28.23
CA PHE A 183 10.02 1.69 -27.88
C PHE A 183 9.12 2.91 -27.71
N THR A 184 7.99 2.93 -28.40
CA THR A 184 6.99 3.98 -28.20
C THR A 184 6.01 3.56 -27.10
N VAL A 185 6.05 4.27 -25.96
CA VAL A 185 5.20 4.01 -24.79
C VAL A 185 4.00 4.96 -24.75
N VAL A 186 2.86 4.48 -24.25
CA VAL A 186 1.66 5.30 -24.11
C VAL A 186 1.90 6.41 -23.07
N PRO A 187 1.65 7.69 -23.38
CA PRO A 187 1.84 8.80 -22.44
C PRO A 187 1.02 8.67 -21.15
N GLY A 188 1.54 9.17 -20.03
CA GLY A 188 0.83 9.26 -18.74
C GLY A 188 0.62 7.96 -17.97
N GLY A 189 0.88 6.80 -18.56
CA GLY A 189 0.75 5.48 -17.91
C GLY A 189 2.03 4.94 -17.27
N PHE A 190 1.91 3.95 -16.37
CA PHE A 190 3.06 3.26 -15.78
C PHE A 190 3.85 2.39 -16.76
N SER A 191 3.31 2.11 -17.95
CA SER A 191 4.04 1.49 -19.07
C SER A 191 5.37 2.18 -19.37
N ALA A 192 5.41 3.51 -19.36
CA ALA A 192 6.65 4.25 -19.52
C ALA A 192 7.70 3.79 -18.50
N LYS A 193 7.33 3.76 -17.22
CA LYS A 193 8.24 3.42 -16.10
C LYS A 193 8.64 1.96 -16.08
N MET A 194 7.68 1.04 -16.25
CA MET A 194 7.92 -0.40 -16.31
C MET A 194 8.97 -0.76 -17.37
N PHE A 195 8.86 -0.18 -18.57
CA PHE A 195 9.81 -0.48 -19.64
C PHE A 195 11.08 0.42 -19.57
N SER A 196 11.03 1.60 -18.95
CA SER A 196 12.23 2.42 -18.62
C SER A 196 13.18 1.71 -17.66
N GLY A 197 12.64 1.02 -16.65
CA GLY A 197 13.38 0.16 -15.72
C GLY A 197 14.09 -1.04 -16.37
N SER A 198 14.05 -1.16 -17.71
CA SER A 198 14.80 -2.15 -18.50
C SER A 198 15.93 -1.52 -19.35
N GLY A 199 16.19 -0.22 -19.24
CA GLY A 199 17.30 0.45 -19.96
C GLY A 199 17.03 0.60 -21.46
N MET A 200 15.84 1.08 -21.79
CA MET A 200 15.28 1.20 -23.14
C MET A 200 15.27 2.67 -23.61
N ILE A 201 15.18 2.90 -24.93
CA ILE A 201 15.10 4.24 -25.51
C ILE A 201 13.63 4.55 -25.80
N HIS A 202 13.06 5.52 -25.08
CA HIS A 202 11.64 5.85 -25.19
C HIS A 202 11.39 6.94 -26.23
N THR A 203 10.35 6.74 -27.04
CA THR A 203 9.61 7.84 -27.68
C THR A 203 8.21 7.94 -27.07
N HIS A 204 7.72 9.16 -26.90
CA HIS A 204 6.31 9.40 -26.59
C HIS A 204 5.55 9.53 -27.91
N GLY A 205 4.60 8.64 -28.17
CA GLY A 205 3.63 8.85 -29.24
C GLY A 205 2.50 9.78 -28.79
N GLN A 206 1.55 10.07 -29.67
CA GLN A 206 0.39 10.87 -29.32
C GLN A 206 -0.79 9.97 -28.91
N TRP A 207 -1.48 10.36 -27.84
CA TRP A 207 -2.74 9.72 -27.45
C TRP A 207 -3.76 9.91 -28.59
N GLY A 208 -4.39 8.82 -29.03
CA GLY A 208 -5.28 8.81 -30.21
C GLY A 208 -4.63 8.41 -31.54
N THR A 209 -3.29 8.37 -31.66
CA THR A 209 -2.60 7.76 -32.83
C THR A 209 -1.81 6.50 -32.46
N MET A 210 -1.40 6.38 -31.19
CA MET A 210 -0.85 5.14 -30.64
C MET A 210 -1.92 4.04 -30.56
N GLY A 211 -1.94 3.16 -31.57
CA GLY A 211 -2.71 1.92 -31.52
C GLY A 211 -3.44 1.54 -32.81
N GLU A 212 -3.34 2.34 -33.87
CA GLU A 212 -3.86 1.98 -35.19
C GLU A 212 -2.75 1.58 -36.18
N THR A 213 -1.57 2.20 -36.05
CA THR A 213 -0.41 1.97 -36.93
C THR A 213 0.91 2.04 -36.13
N ILE A 214 2.03 1.79 -36.80
CA ILE A 214 3.38 1.85 -36.24
C ILE A 214 3.68 3.29 -35.76
N PRO A 215 3.88 3.55 -34.45
CA PRO A 215 3.84 4.91 -33.91
C PRO A 215 4.92 5.87 -34.44
N THR A 216 6.11 5.35 -34.79
CA THR A 216 7.17 6.10 -35.48
C THR A 216 7.95 5.17 -36.43
N PRO A 217 8.37 5.64 -37.61
CA PRO A 217 9.25 4.87 -38.50
C PRO A 217 10.55 4.49 -37.79
N GLY A 218 10.82 3.19 -37.66
CA GLY A 218 12.00 2.66 -36.96
C GLY A 218 11.78 2.21 -35.52
N ALA A 219 10.55 2.26 -34.99
CA ALA A 219 10.24 1.69 -33.68
C ALA A 219 10.53 0.17 -33.64
N ASP A 220 11.40 -0.25 -32.71
CA ASP A 220 11.69 -1.66 -32.45
C ASP A 220 10.52 -2.35 -31.74
N ALA A 221 9.79 -1.63 -30.88
CA ALA A 221 8.64 -2.14 -30.14
C ALA A 221 7.61 -1.07 -29.74
N TRP A 222 6.39 -1.52 -29.40
CA TRP A 222 5.36 -0.71 -28.74
C TRP A 222 4.30 -1.60 -28.06
N GLU A 223 3.33 -0.97 -27.39
CA GLU A 223 2.18 -1.62 -26.75
C GLU A 223 0.86 -1.11 -27.37
N THR A 224 -0.15 -1.98 -27.56
CA THR A 224 -1.51 -1.57 -27.96
C THR A 224 -2.53 -2.72 -27.81
N LEU A 225 -3.82 -2.44 -27.89
CA LEU A 225 -4.85 -3.44 -28.16
C LEU A 225 -4.67 -4.03 -29.57
N LEU A 226 -4.92 -5.34 -29.74
CA LEU A 226 -4.86 -5.99 -31.04
C LEU A 226 -6.13 -5.66 -31.86
N THR A 227 -5.96 -5.02 -33.01
CA THR A 227 -7.04 -4.61 -33.94
C THR A 227 -6.69 -4.99 -35.38
N LYS A 228 -7.68 -4.97 -36.29
CA LYS A 228 -7.43 -5.24 -37.72
C LYS A 228 -6.43 -4.25 -38.31
N THR A 229 -6.57 -2.96 -38.01
CA THR A 229 -5.65 -1.90 -38.47
C THR A 229 -4.21 -2.15 -38.03
N VAL A 230 -4.01 -2.62 -36.79
CA VAL A 230 -2.69 -3.02 -36.28
C VAL A 230 -2.12 -4.19 -37.08
N ILE A 231 -2.89 -5.26 -37.27
CA ILE A 231 -2.46 -6.44 -38.05
C ILE A 231 -2.07 -6.02 -39.48
N ASP A 232 -2.89 -5.20 -40.12
CA ASP A 232 -2.68 -4.72 -41.51
C ASP A 232 -1.46 -3.80 -41.64
N SER A 233 -1.10 -3.09 -40.56
CA SER A 233 0.14 -2.30 -40.49
C SER A 233 1.41 -3.18 -40.37
N LEU A 234 1.26 -4.42 -39.92
CA LEU A 234 2.35 -5.37 -39.65
C LEU A 234 2.64 -6.32 -40.82
N GLU A 235 1.68 -6.61 -41.70
CA GLU A 235 1.82 -7.52 -42.88
C GLU A 235 3.05 -7.26 -43.77
N LYS A 236 3.62 -6.04 -43.71
CA LYS A 236 4.74 -5.59 -44.55
C LYS A 236 5.99 -5.26 -43.72
N LYS A 237 6.16 -5.91 -42.56
CA LYS A 237 7.20 -5.60 -41.56
C LYS A 237 7.78 -6.85 -40.89
N SER A 238 9.02 -6.73 -40.43
CA SER A 238 9.72 -7.76 -39.64
C SER A 238 9.36 -7.68 -38.14
N HIS A 239 8.07 -7.57 -37.83
CA HIS A 239 7.55 -7.45 -36.46
C HIS A 239 6.66 -8.64 -36.12
N GLN A 240 6.60 -8.96 -34.83
CA GLN A 240 5.82 -10.04 -34.23
C GLN A 240 4.92 -9.50 -33.11
N VAL A 241 3.86 -10.24 -32.79
CA VAL A 241 2.98 -9.93 -31.65
C VAL A 241 3.28 -10.88 -30.50
N ILE A 242 3.52 -10.32 -29.31
CA ILE A 242 3.64 -11.07 -28.06
C ILE A 242 2.33 -10.90 -27.27
N MET A 243 1.59 -12.01 -27.16
CA MET A 243 0.29 -12.16 -26.48
C MET A 243 0.44 -12.07 -24.95
N SER A 244 0.98 -10.93 -24.52
CA SER A 244 1.47 -10.63 -23.19
C SER A 244 0.37 -10.26 -22.20
N HIS A 245 -0.80 -9.81 -22.65
CA HIS A 245 -1.93 -9.41 -21.79
C HIS A 245 -1.46 -8.62 -20.56
N HIS A 246 -0.65 -7.59 -20.80
CA HIS A 246 0.19 -7.01 -19.76
C HIS A 246 -0.55 -5.94 -18.98
N ALA A 247 -1.18 -5.00 -19.67
CA ALA A 247 -1.97 -3.93 -19.08
C ALA A 247 -3.41 -4.01 -19.60
N TRP A 248 -4.36 -3.77 -18.70
CA TRP A 248 -5.77 -3.66 -19.06
C TRP A 248 -6.09 -2.28 -19.63
N GLN A 249 -7.13 -2.22 -20.44
CA GLN A 249 -7.71 -1.00 -20.96
C GLN A 249 -9.23 -1.07 -20.79
N GLY A 250 -9.80 -0.03 -20.19
CA GLY A 250 -11.20 0.02 -19.82
C GLY A 250 -11.59 1.36 -19.21
N ALA A 251 -12.83 1.45 -18.78
CA ALA A 251 -13.45 2.68 -18.33
C ALA A 251 -14.33 2.47 -17.08
N VAL A 252 -14.69 3.57 -16.44
CA VAL A 252 -15.71 3.62 -15.38
C VAL A 252 -16.94 4.35 -15.89
N LEU A 253 -18.11 3.74 -15.73
CA LEU A 253 -19.39 4.47 -15.75
C LEU A 253 -19.54 5.21 -14.41
N ALA A 254 -19.80 6.52 -14.47
CA ALA A 254 -20.11 7.34 -13.32
C ALA A 254 -21.31 8.28 -13.58
N MET A 255 -21.95 8.76 -12.51
CA MET A 255 -23.04 9.73 -12.54
C MET A 255 -22.61 11.07 -11.94
N GLY A 256 -23.08 12.19 -12.48
CA GLY A 256 -22.81 13.53 -11.93
C GLY A 256 -23.47 13.74 -10.57
N TRP A 257 -22.71 14.18 -9.56
CA TRP A 257 -23.23 14.37 -8.20
C TRP A 257 -24.38 15.38 -8.13
N GLN A 258 -24.40 16.39 -9.00
CA GLN A 258 -25.51 17.36 -9.07
C GLN A 258 -26.85 16.71 -9.44
N GLY A 259 -26.84 15.67 -10.28
CA GLY A 259 -28.04 14.93 -10.68
C GLY A 259 -28.40 13.79 -9.73
N TYR A 260 -27.39 13.11 -9.16
CA TYR A 260 -27.55 11.86 -8.42
C TYR A 260 -28.61 11.87 -7.30
N PRO A 261 -28.67 12.87 -6.38
CA PRO A 261 -29.71 12.94 -5.34
C PRO A 261 -31.15 13.14 -5.86
N SER A 262 -31.32 13.49 -7.15
CA SER A 262 -32.63 13.67 -7.79
C SER A 262 -33.09 12.43 -8.57
N VAL A 263 -32.28 11.37 -8.63
CA VAL A 263 -32.66 10.11 -9.29
C VAL A 263 -33.49 9.25 -8.32
N PRO A 264 -34.71 8.83 -8.71
CA PRO A 264 -35.53 7.92 -7.90
C PRO A 264 -34.79 6.62 -7.57
N THR A 265 -35.01 6.06 -6.38
CA THR A 265 -34.24 4.90 -5.88
C THR A 265 -34.42 3.65 -6.73
N ASP A 266 -35.64 3.39 -7.20
CA ASP A 266 -35.98 2.35 -8.17
C ASP A 266 -35.26 2.56 -9.51
N ALA A 267 -35.26 3.79 -10.04
CA ALA A 267 -34.54 4.12 -11.26
C ALA A 267 -33.01 3.95 -11.09
N LEU A 268 -32.46 4.29 -9.92
CA LEU A 268 -31.05 4.12 -9.60
C LEU A 268 -30.65 2.64 -9.50
N GLU A 269 -31.50 1.78 -8.90
CA GLU A 269 -31.23 0.33 -8.85
C GLU A 269 -31.35 -0.32 -10.23
N ILE A 270 -32.29 0.12 -11.09
CA ILE A 270 -32.32 -0.30 -12.51
C ILE A 270 -31.00 0.07 -13.21
N ILE A 271 -30.54 1.31 -13.05
CA ILE A 271 -29.29 1.82 -13.64
C ILE A 271 -28.08 0.99 -13.18
N LYS A 272 -27.96 0.70 -11.87
CA LYS A 272 -26.90 -0.15 -11.31
C LYS A 272 -26.97 -1.59 -11.84
N ALA A 273 -28.17 -2.19 -11.89
CA ALA A 273 -28.36 -3.56 -12.33
C ALA A 273 -28.01 -3.73 -13.82
N SER A 274 -28.44 -2.79 -14.68
CA SER A 274 -28.00 -2.73 -16.08
C SER A 274 -26.48 -2.56 -16.18
N ALA A 275 -25.89 -1.64 -15.41
CA ALA A 275 -24.45 -1.37 -15.46
C ALA A 275 -23.60 -2.60 -15.09
N HIS A 276 -24.03 -3.38 -14.09
CA HIS A 276 -23.37 -4.63 -13.67
C HIS A 276 -23.50 -5.76 -14.71
N GLU A 277 -24.67 -5.91 -15.36
CA GLU A 277 -24.79 -6.85 -16.48
C GLU A 277 -23.88 -6.45 -17.65
N ILE A 278 -23.81 -5.16 -17.97
CA ILE A 278 -22.95 -4.63 -19.03
C ILE A 278 -21.45 -4.78 -18.69
N THR A 279 -21.05 -4.76 -17.41
CA THR A 279 -19.69 -5.19 -17.00
C THR A 279 -19.39 -6.61 -17.47
N GLN A 280 -20.25 -7.58 -17.16
CA GLN A 280 -20.01 -8.98 -17.54
C GLN A 280 -20.17 -9.21 -19.06
N TRP A 281 -21.05 -8.45 -19.73
CA TRP A 281 -21.21 -8.50 -21.19
C TRP A 281 -20.01 -7.88 -21.93
N SER A 282 -19.49 -6.73 -21.47
CA SER A 282 -18.36 -6.03 -22.12
C SER A 282 -17.09 -6.88 -22.13
N ARG A 283 -16.81 -7.61 -21.04
CA ARG A 283 -15.72 -8.59 -20.96
C ARG A 283 -15.86 -9.70 -21.99
N ARG A 284 -17.03 -10.36 -22.06
CA ARG A 284 -17.32 -11.38 -23.10
C ARG A 284 -17.20 -10.81 -24.52
N LYS A 285 -17.60 -9.54 -24.72
CA LYS A 285 -17.50 -8.86 -26.02
C LYS A 285 -16.05 -8.55 -26.40
N SER A 286 -15.23 -8.14 -25.44
CA SER A 286 -13.78 -7.93 -25.63
C SER A 286 -13.05 -9.25 -25.88
N GLU A 287 -13.35 -10.30 -25.11
CA GLU A 287 -12.80 -11.65 -25.32
C GLU A 287 -13.11 -12.18 -26.74
N GLN A 288 -14.37 -12.06 -27.20
CA GLN A 288 -14.75 -12.43 -28.57
C GLN A 288 -14.02 -11.60 -29.64
N GLN A 289 -13.87 -10.29 -29.41
CA GLN A 289 -13.10 -9.41 -30.30
C GLN A 289 -11.63 -9.86 -30.37
N GLN A 290 -11.03 -10.16 -29.22
CA GLN A 290 -9.63 -10.57 -29.14
C GLN A 290 -9.37 -11.95 -29.75
N GLN A 291 -10.24 -12.94 -29.51
CA GLN A 291 -10.18 -14.27 -30.15
C GLN A 291 -10.23 -14.14 -31.67
N ARG A 292 -11.14 -13.31 -32.20
CA ARG A 292 -11.24 -13.02 -33.64
C ARG A 292 -9.97 -12.38 -34.20
N MET A 293 -9.38 -11.42 -33.48
CA MET A 293 -8.13 -10.77 -33.91
C MET A 293 -6.91 -11.69 -33.82
N GLN A 294 -6.88 -12.63 -32.86
CA GLN A 294 -5.87 -13.69 -32.84
C GLN A 294 -6.01 -14.60 -34.07
N GLN A 295 -7.22 -15.03 -34.42
CA GLN A 295 -7.43 -15.82 -35.65
C GLN A 295 -6.96 -15.07 -36.90
N THR A 296 -7.28 -13.77 -37.04
CA THR A 296 -6.82 -12.95 -38.18
C THR A 296 -5.29 -12.78 -38.20
N LEU A 297 -4.64 -12.81 -37.04
CA LEU A 297 -3.17 -12.74 -36.91
C LEU A 297 -2.50 -14.09 -37.28
N GLU A 298 -3.13 -15.21 -36.94
CA GLU A 298 -2.70 -16.55 -37.37
C GLU A 298 -2.90 -16.74 -38.89
N GLU A 299 -4.01 -16.24 -39.45
CA GLU A 299 -4.33 -16.28 -40.89
C GLU A 299 -3.40 -15.41 -41.75
N SER A 300 -2.87 -14.29 -41.22
CA SER A 300 -1.91 -13.44 -41.94
C SER A 300 -0.48 -13.95 -41.89
N GLY A 301 -0.20 -15.01 -41.12
CA GLY A 301 1.13 -15.61 -41.01
C GLY A 301 2.16 -14.76 -40.25
N ILE A 302 1.72 -13.71 -39.55
CA ILE A 302 2.59 -12.83 -38.77
C ILE A 302 3.07 -13.60 -37.52
N PRO A 303 4.38 -13.60 -37.21
CA PRO A 303 4.88 -14.37 -36.07
C PRO A 303 4.23 -13.93 -34.76
N THR A 304 3.86 -14.92 -33.94
CA THR A 304 3.12 -14.70 -32.69
C THR A 304 3.75 -15.52 -31.57
N GLN A 305 3.97 -14.87 -30.42
CA GLN A 305 4.58 -15.46 -29.23
C GLN A 305 3.60 -15.39 -28.05
N THR A 306 3.42 -16.49 -27.33
CA THR A 306 2.71 -16.51 -26.03
C THR A 306 3.72 -16.64 -24.89
N LEU A 307 3.50 -15.91 -23.79
CA LEU A 307 4.36 -16.01 -22.61
C LEU A 307 4.00 -17.26 -21.80
N THR A 308 4.99 -18.08 -21.42
CA THR A 308 4.78 -19.19 -20.48
C THR A 308 4.50 -18.66 -19.07
N THR A 309 3.94 -19.49 -18.17
CA THR A 309 3.74 -19.10 -16.76
C THR A 309 5.04 -18.69 -16.08
N ALA A 310 6.13 -19.44 -16.28
CA ALA A 310 7.45 -19.08 -15.73
C ALA A 310 7.95 -17.74 -16.28
N THR A 311 7.81 -17.54 -17.60
CA THR A 311 8.13 -16.28 -18.28
C THR A 311 7.33 -15.12 -17.69
N ARG A 312 5.99 -15.25 -17.58
CA ARG A 312 5.09 -14.22 -17.04
C ARG A 312 5.42 -13.86 -15.60
N ASN A 313 5.77 -14.83 -14.76
CA ASN A 313 6.14 -14.58 -13.37
C ASN A 313 7.37 -13.66 -13.24
N VAL A 314 8.35 -13.71 -14.15
CA VAL A 314 9.48 -12.77 -14.18
C VAL A 314 9.00 -11.33 -14.40
N TRP A 315 8.04 -11.12 -15.30
CA TRP A 315 7.43 -9.81 -15.54
C TRP A 315 6.60 -9.35 -14.33
N THR A 316 5.75 -10.21 -13.78
CA THR A 316 4.90 -9.88 -12.63
C THR A 316 5.72 -9.56 -11.38
N ASN A 317 6.85 -10.24 -11.14
CA ASN A 317 7.74 -9.91 -10.02
C ASN A 317 8.38 -8.52 -10.21
N LYS A 318 8.95 -8.21 -11.39
CA LYS A 318 9.52 -6.87 -11.68
C LYS A 318 8.45 -5.77 -11.58
N ALA A 319 7.24 -6.04 -12.07
CA ALA A 319 6.12 -5.12 -11.99
C ALA A 319 5.63 -4.88 -10.56
N ARG A 320 5.55 -5.92 -9.72
CA ARG A 320 5.16 -5.79 -8.31
C ARG A 320 6.19 -5.03 -7.48
N HIS A 321 7.49 -5.27 -7.70
CA HIS A 321 8.54 -4.47 -7.07
C HIS A 321 8.42 -2.99 -7.48
N LEU A 322 8.31 -2.70 -8.78
CA LEU A 322 8.11 -1.33 -9.24
C LEU A 322 6.85 -0.69 -8.64
N ALA A 323 5.70 -1.38 -8.66
CA ALA A 323 4.47 -0.89 -8.03
C ALA A 323 4.65 -0.60 -6.53
N LEU A 324 5.41 -1.41 -5.79
CA LEU A 324 5.71 -1.19 -4.37
C LEU A 324 6.58 0.06 -4.15
N GLY A 325 7.44 0.41 -5.09
CA GLY A 325 8.14 1.71 -5.11
C GLY A 325 7.20 2.91 -5.25
N TYR A 326 6.06 2.73 -5.92
CA TYR A 326 5.03 3.74 -6.11
C TYR A 326 3.83 3.61 -5.15
N ALA A 327 3.92 2.80 -4.10
CA ALA A 327 2.80 2.47 -3.23
C ALA A 327 2.21 3.66 -2.42
N GLU A 328 2.97 4.72 -2.15
CA GLU A 328 2.39 5.98 -1.59
C GLU A 328 1.39 6.63 -2.56
N VAL A 329 1.59 6.45 -3.87
CA VAL A 329 0.78 7.02 -4.96
C VAL A 329 -0.33 6.08 -5.41
N LEU A 330 -0.04 4.78 -5.45
CA LEU A 330 -0.96 3.72 -5.89
C LEU A 330 -1.92 3.24 -4.77
N GLY A 331 -1.63 3.57 -3.50
CA GLY A 331 -2.42 3.21 -2.33
C GLY A 331 -2.00 1.87 -1.74
N ALA A 332 -1.07 1.87 -0.78
CA ALA A 332 -0.51 0.66 -0.19
C ALA A 332 -1.58 -0.29 0.42
N GLY A 333 -2.56 0.24 1.16
CA GLY A 333 -3.69 -0.54 1.70
C GLY A 333 -4.73 -1.01 0.68
N LEU A 334 -4.63 -0.58 -0.58
CA LEU A 334 -5.35 -1.14 -1.73
C LEU A 334 -4.54 -2.29 -2.34
N MET A 335 -3.23 -2.10 -2.55
CA MET A 335 -2.32 -3.14 -3.02
C MET A 335 -2.31 -4.37 -2.10
N GLY A 336 -2.29 -4.18 -0.77
CA GLY A 336 -2.40 -5.27 0.20
C GLY A 336 -3.64 -6.13 0.00
N ARG A 337 -4.83 -5.52 -0.14
CA ARG A 337 -6.07 -6.29 -0.39
C ARG A 337 -6.09 -7.02 -1.73
N ILE A 338 -5.38 -6.52 -2.75
CA ILE A 338 -5.20 -7.23 -4.02
C ILE A 338 -4.29 -8.45 -3.84
N GLU A 339 -3.19 -8.31 -3.10
CA GLU A 339 -2.26 -9.40 -2.77
C GLU A 339 -2.94 -10.50 -1.94
N GLU A 340 -3.67 -10.13 -0.88
CA GLU A 340 -4.47 -11.05 -0.06
C GLU A 340 -5.41 -11.90 -0.94
N MET A 341 -6.18 -11.25 -1.82
CA MET A 341 -7.13 -11.91 -2.72
C MET A 341 -6.45 -12.81 -3.77
N GLU A 342 -5.31 -12.40 -4.34
CA GLU A 342 -4.54 -13.28 -5.24
C GLU A 342 -3.95 -14.50 -4.50
N MET A 343 -3.60 -14.36 -3.22
CA MET A 343 -3.08 -15.46 -2.39
C MET A 343 -4.18 -16.45 -1.98
N GLU A 344 -5.35 -15.97 -1.54
CA GLU A 344 -6.57 -16.78 -1.27
C GLU A 344 -6.89 -17.70 -2.46
N ARG A 345 -6.76 -17.19 -3.70
CA ARG A 345 -6.99 -17.95 -4.94
C ARG A 345 -5.84 -18.92 -5.28
N SER A 346 -4.62 -18.66 -4.83
CA SER A 346 -3.43 -19.43 -5.24
C SER A 346 -3.33 -20.81 -4.60
N GLY A 347 -3.83 -20.97 -3.37
CA GLY A 347 -3.83 -22.25 -2.63
C GLY A 347 -2.45 -22.87 -2.40
N ASP A 348 -1.37 -22.09 -2.54
CA ASP A 348 0.00 -22.62 -2.69
C ASP A 348 0.65 -22.94 -1.33
N GLY A 349 0.20 -24.04 -0.72
CA GLY A 349 0.79 -24.59 0.50
C GLY A 349 2.27 -25.02 0.38
N ASN A 350 2.83 -24.98 -0.84
CA ASN A 350 4.26 -25.16 -1.08
C ASN A 350 5.05 -23.83 -0.99
N ALA A 351 4.52 -22.81 -0.30
CA ALA A 351 5.28 -21.65 0.16
C ALA A 351 5.44 -21.61 1.69
N TRP A 352 6.46 -20.89 2.17
CA TRP A 352 6.57 -20.42 3.55
C TRP A 352 5.95 -19.03 3.62
N ILE A 353 4.83 -18.88 4.36
CA ILE A 353 4.09 -17.62 4.43
C ILE A 353 4.59 -16.76 5.59
N ILE A 354 4.93 -15.51 5.30
CA ILE A 354 5.24 -14.44 6.26
C ILE A 354 4.12 -13.39 6.18
N GLY A 355 3.50 -13.06 7.30
CA GLY A 355 2.64 -11.88 7.37
C GLY A 355 3.46 -10.59 7.49
N VAL A 356 3.04 -9.51 6.85
CA VAL A 356 3.46 -8.14 7.20
C VAL A 356 2.20 -7.39 7.58
N ASP A 357 2.00 -7.18 8.88
CA ASP A 357 0.90 -6.38 9.38
C ASP A 357 1.44 -5.02 9.84
N ALA A 358 1.00 -3.95 9.18
CA ALA A 358 1.42 -2.58 9.49
C ALA A 358 0.34 -1.58 9.06
N ASP A 359 0.58 -0.29 9.31
CA ASP A 359 -0.21 0.75 8.70
C ASP A 359 0.15 0.90 7.22
N PHE A 360 -0.85 0.80 6.33
CA PHE A 360 -0.71 1.05 4.89
C PHE A 360 -1.75 2.07 4.36
N SER A 361 -2.47 2.78 5.24
CA SER A 361 -3.52 3.74 4.85
C SER A 361 -3.57 5.03 5.66
N THR A 362 -2.83 5.16 6.76
CA THR A 362 -2.86 6.33 7.67
C THR A 362 -1.46 6.90 7.96
N GLU A 363 -1.26 7.53 9.12
CA GLU A 363 -0.11 8.38 9.43
C GLU A 363 1.25 7.64 9.40
N ALA A 364 1.27 6.36 9.75
CA ALA A 364 2.47 5.53 9.78
C ALA A 364 2.73 4.75 8.48
N MET A 365 1.98 5.03 7.40
CA MET A 365 2.10 4.35 6.10
C MET A 365 3.54 4.27 5.58
N ARG A 366 4.37 5.31 5.78
CA ARG A 366 5.77 5.31 5.33
C ARG A 366 6.61 4.23 6.00
N THR A 367 6.49 4.11 7.31
CA THR A 367 7.21 3.09 8.08
C THR A 367 6.67 1.70 7.78
N GLY A 368 5.36 1.54 7.58
CA GLY A 368 4.78 0.28 7.11
C GLY A 368 5.30 -0.14 5.73
N LEU A 369 5.41 0.80 4.79
CA LEU A 369 6.01 0.59 3.47
C LEU A 369 7.49 0.25 3.55
N ALA A 370 8.27 0.91 4.40
CA ALA A 370 9.68 0.59 4.64
C ALA A 370 9.85 -0.84 5.18
N ILE A 371 9.03 -1.24 6.15
CA ILE A 371 8.98 -2.61 6.67
C ILE A 371 8.68 -3.61 5.54
N LYS A 372 7.61 -3.40 4.77
CA LYS A 372 7.26 -4.29 3.64
C LYS A 372 8.39 -4.36 2.60
N ARG A 373 8.98 -3.23 2.23
CA ARG A 373 10.11 -3.15 1.27
C ARG A 373 11.33 -3.92 1.78
N GLY A 374 11.64 -3.85 3.08
CA GLY A 374 12.67 -4.67 3.71
C GLY A 374 12.39 -6.18 3.63
N VAL A 375 11.15 -6.59 3.91
CA VAL A 375 10.72 -8.00 3.80
C VAL A 375 10.80 -8.50 2.35
N GLU A 376 10.25 -7.76 1.39
CA GLU A 376 10.25 -8.14 -0.03
C GLU A 376 11.68 -8.24 -0.60
N LEU A 377 12.58 -7.31 -0.24
CA LEU A 377 13.99 -7.38 -0.65
C LEU A 377 14.71 -8.61 -0.07
N ALA A 378 14.38 -9.05 1.14
CA ALA A 378 14.94 -10.29 1.70
C ALA A 378 14.34 -11.54 1.03
N ILE A 379 13.01 -11.56 0.82
CA ILE A 379 12.30 -12.64 0.13
C ILE A 379 12.80 -12.84 -1.29
N ASP A 380 13.00 -11.76 -2.06
CA ASP A 380 13.56 -11.81 -3.42
C ASP A 380 14.97 -12.42 -3.45
N GLU A 381 15.84 -12.08 -2.50
CA GLU A 381 17.20 -12.63 -2.43
C GLU A 381 17.20 -14.11 -2.03
N ILE A 382 16.39 -14.48 -1.04
CA ILE A 382 16.28 -15.86 -0.56
C ILE A 382 15.66 -16.75 -1.66
N ASN A 383 14.60 -16.29 -2.33
CA ASN A 383 13.97 -17.02 -3.44
C ASN A 383 14.87 -17.10 -4.68
N GLY A 384 15.60 -16.03 -5.01
CA GLY A 384 16.61 -16.03 -6.09
C GLY A 384 17.74 -17.04 -5.86
N ASN A 385 18.04 -17.36 -4.59
CA ASN A 385 18.98 -18.40 -4.19
C ASN A 385 18.32 -19.80 -3.99
N GLY A 386 17.09 -20.01 -4.48
CA GLY A 386 16.38 -21.30 -4.44
C GLY A 386 15.45 -21.52 -3.24
N GLY A 387 15.18 -20.47 -2.47
CA GLY A 387 14.28 -20.51 -1.30
C GLY A 387 14.89 -21.24 -0.10
N ILE A 388 14.04 -21.63 0.84
CA ILE A 388 14.43 -22.34 2.07
C ILE A 388 14.11 -23.83 1.88
N LEU A 389 15.15 -24.66 1.78
CA LEU A 389 15.04 -26.10 1.53
C LEU A 389 14.27 -26.43 0.22
N GLY A 390 14.38 -25.55 -0.79
CA GLY A 390 13.63 -25.64 -2.04
C GLY A 390 12.20 -25.10 -1.99
N LYS A 391 11.73 -24.63 -0.82
CA LYS A 391 10.41 -24.03 -0.61
C LYS A 391 10.52 -22.49 -0.66
N PRO A 392 9.83 -21.78 -1.56
CA PRO A 392 9.89 -20.32 -1.63
C PRO A 392 9.23 -19.65 -0.41
N LEU A 393 9.74 -18.48 -0.03
CA LEU A 393 9.06 -17.52 0.84
C LEU A 393 7.99 -16.74 0.06
N LYS A 394 6.89 -16.36 0.71
CA LYS A 394 5.92 -15.37 0.23
C LYS A 394 5.46 -14.46 1.36
N VAL A 395 5.22 -13.19 1.05
CA VAL A 395 4.60 -12.24 1.98
C VAL A 395 3.09 -12.16 1.76
N ILE A 396 2.34 -11.93 2.84
CA ILE A 396 0.95 -11.46 2.81
C ILE A 396 0.88 -10.16 3.59
N THR A 397 0.53 -9.08 2.90
CA THR A 397 0.39 -7.74 3.48
C THR A 397 -0.98 -7.60 4.13
N THR A 398 -1.07 -7.09 5.35
CA THR A 398 -2.34 -6.71 5.99
C THR A 398 -2.27 -5.30 6.60
N ASP A 399 -3.37 -4.56 6.47
CA ASP A 399 -3.45 -3.13 6.82
C ASP A 399 -4.18 -2.93 8.15
N ASN A 400 -3.43 -2.51 9.19
CA ASN A 400 -3.96 -2.30 10.54
C ASN A 400 -4.39 -0.87 10.85
N ARG A 401 -3.90 0.14 10.09
CA ARG A 401 -4.30 1.56 10.24
C ARG A 401 -4.09 2.13 11.63
N GLY A 402 -3.09 1.62 12.37
CA GLY A 402 -2.89 1.94 13.79
C GLY A 402 -3.99 1.45 14.74
N SER A 403 -4.95 0.64 14.26
CA SER A 403 -6.08 0.14 15.03
C SER A 403 -5.79 -1.24 15.62
N VAL A 404 -5.78 -1.32 16.94
CA VAL A 404 -5.57 -2.56 17.72
C VAL A 404 -6.55 -3.66 17.28
N ALA A 405 -7.83 -3.32 17.09
CA ALA A 405 -8.85 -4.28 16.69
C ALA A 405 -8.64 -4.85 15.27
N LEU A 406 -8.14 -4.02 14.33
CA LEU A 406 -7.79 -4.49 12.99
C LEU A 406 -6.51 -5.34 13.02
N GLY A 407 -5.49 -4.89 13.76
CA GLY A 407 -4.24 -5.65 13.95
C GLY A 407 -4.51 -7.04 14.52
N VAL A 408 -5.33 -7.16 15.57
CA VAL A 408 -5.76 -8.45 16.15
C VAL A 408 -6.50 -9.32 15.13
N ALA A 409 -7.46 -8.77 14.40
CA ALA A 409 -8.21 -9.51 13.38
C ALA A 409 -7.31 -10.00 12.23
N ASN A 410 -6.33 -9.19 11.81
CA ASN A 410 -5.34 -9.55 10.80
C ASN A 410 -4.43 -10.69 11.29
N ILE A 411 -3.95 -10.68 12.55
CA ILE A 411 -3.17 -11.80 13.11
C ILE A 411 -3.99 -13.10 13.16
N MET A 412 -5.25 -13.05 13.60
CA MET A 412 -6.12 -14.24 13.56
C MET A 412 -6.25 -14.79 12.13
N ARG A 413 -6.40 -13.90 11.14
CA ARG A 413 -6.59 -14.26 9.74
C ARG A 413 -5.32 -14.81 9.09
N LEU A 414 -4.15 -14.21 9.39
CA LEU A 414 -2.82 -14.68 8.97
C LEU A 414 -2.53 -16.12 9.42
N GLY A 415 -2.92 -16.47 10.65
CA GLY A 415 -2.85 -17.84 11.15
C GLY A 415 -3.87 -18.78 10.51
N GLN A 416 -5.16 -18.38 10.48
CA GLN A 416 -6.27 -19.27 10.12
C GLN A 416 -6.45 -19.51 8.61
N GLN A 417 -6.10 -18.54 7.75
CA GLN A 417 -6.33 -18.66 6.30
C GLN A 417 -5.09 -19.11 5.52
N TRP A 418 -3.89 -18.84 6.02
CA TRP A 418 -2.64 -19.07 5.27
C TRP A 418 -1.50 -19.69 6.10
N GLU A 419 -1.76 -20.10 7.34
CA GLU A 419 -0.80 -20.80 8.23
C GLU A 419 0.58 -20.11 8.31
N ALA A 420 0.59 -18.77 8.41
CA ALA A 420 1.83 -17.99 8.40
C ALA A 420 2.76 -18.37 9.57
N VAL A 421 4.04 -18.63 9.29
CA VAL A 421 5.01 -19.07 10.32
C VAL A 421 5.50 -17.92 11.20
N ALA A 422 5.40 -16.69 10.68
CA ALA A 422 5.74 -15.47 11.38
C ALA A 422 4.93 -14.28 10.85
N VAL A 423 4.79 -13.26 11.68
CA VAL A 423 4.37 -11.91 11.28
C VAL A 423 5.46 -10.90 11.59
N VAL A 424 5.78 -10.04 10.63
CA VAL A 424 6.57 -8.84 10.84
C VAL A 424 5.59 -7.72 11.23
N ALA A 425 5.63 -7.32 12.49
CA ALA A 425 4.62 -6.45 13.10
C ALA A 425 5.07 -4.99 13.15
N GLY A 426 4.28 -4.11 12.54
CA GLY A 426 4.51 -2.67 12.45
C GLY A 426 3.28 -1.84 12.87
N GLY A 427 3.52 -0.56 13.14
CA GLY A 427 2.52 0.35 13.72
C GLY A 427 2.93 0.80 15.12
N SER A 428 1.95 1.19 15.94
CA SER A 428 2.19 1.64 17.32
C SER A 428 2.42 0.48 18.28
N ASP A 429 3.12 0.74 19.37
CA ASP A 429 3.41 -0.25 20.42
C ASP A 429 2.16 -0.92 21.00
N ALA A 430 1.02 -0.22 21.03
CA ALA A 430 -0.26 -0.75 21.47
C ALA A 430 -0.84 -1.79 20.50
N VAL A 431 -0.65 -1.63 19.18
CA VAL A 431 -1.05 -2.64 18.19
C VAL A 431 -0.19 -3.88 18.34
N VAL A 432 1.13 -3.71 18.40
CA VAL A 432 2.08 -4.84 18.52
C VAL A 432 1.89 -5.61 19.82
N ALA A 433 1.60 -4.93 20.94
CA ALA A 433 1.36 -5.58 22.24
C ALA A 433 0.20 -6.59 22.20
N ASP A 434 -0.97 -6.21 21.69
CA ASP A 434 -2.14 -7.11 21.61
C ASP A 434 -1.95 -8.20 20.56
N GLN A 435 -1.23 -7.90 19.48
CA GLN A 435 -0.87 -8.89 18.45
C GLN A 435 -0.01 -10.03 18.99
N ILE A 436 0.91 -9.75 19.92
CA ILE A 436 1.79 -10.77 20.53
C ILE A 436 0.99 -11.90 21.18
N ALA A 437 -0.03 -11.58 21.98
CA ALA A 437 -0.87 -12.57 22.65
C ALA A 437 -1.66 -13.43 21.65
N VAL A 438 -2.14 -12.83 20.56
CA VAL A 438 -2.92 -13.52 19.52
C VAL A 438 -2.03 -14.38 18.62
N ALA A 439 -0.84 -13.89 18.27
CA ALA A 439 0.14 -14.61 17.43
C ALA A 439 0.61 -15.91 18.09
N LYS A 440 0.79 -15.92 19.42
CA LYS A 440 1.09 -17.14 20.20
C LYS A 440 0.01 -18.21 20.02
N ASN A 441 -1.26 -17.82 20.08
CA ASN A 441 -2.39 -18.73 19.86
C ASN A 441 -2.52 -19.18 18.40
N GLN A 442 -2.09 -18.35 17.45
CA GLN A 442 -1.97 -18.69 16.02
C GLN A 442 -0.66 -19.42 15.67
N LYS A 443 0.20 -19.74 16.64
CA LYS A 443 1.49 -20.42 16.45
C LYS A 443 2.47 -19.69 15.51
N MET A 444 2.41 -18.35 15.50
CA MET A 444 3.25 -17.49 14.66
C MET A 444 4.32 -16.77 15.49
N LEU A 445 5.56 -16.73 15.00
CA LEU A 445 6.57 -15.83 15.58
C LEU A 445 6.21 -14.37 15.31
N VAL A 446 6.59 -13.44 16.20
CA VAL A 446 6.42 -12.00 16.00
C VAL A 446 7.80 -11.35 15.84
N LEU A 447 8.04 -10.78 14.67
CA LEU A 447 9.29 -10.11 14.31
C LEU A 447 9.05 -8.59 14.36
N VAL A 448 9.84 -7.87 15.17
CA VAL A 448 9.58 -6.44 15.47
C VAL A 448 10.72 -5.55 14.92
N PRO A 449 10.52 -4.90 13.76
CA PRO A 449 11.49 -3.98 13.14
C PRO A 449 11.26 -2.50 13.49
N PHE A 450 10.39 -2.16 14.45
CA PHE A 450 10.15 -0.74 14.79
C PHE A 450 9.67 -0.45 16.23
N ALA A 451 8.71 -1.22 16.77
CA ALA A 451 8.10 -0.93 18.08
C ALA A 451 9.12 -1.01 19.23
N ARG A 452 9.05 -0.06 20.18
CA ARG A 452 10.12 0.28 21.13
C ARG A 452 9.80 0.04 22.59
N ALA A 453 8.52 -0.10 22.95
CA ALA A 453 8.09 -0.32 24.32
C ALA A 453 8.68 -1.61 24.91
N VAL A 454 8.90 -1.61 26.22
CA VAL A 454 9.57 -2.72 26.93
C VAL A 454 8.62 -3.59 27.74
N ASP A 455 7.44 -3.07 28.12
CA ASP A 455 6.51 -3.72 29.06
C ASP A 455 6.02 -5.11 28.61
N TRP A 456 5.94 -5.34 27.29
CA TRP A 456 5.54 -6.62 26.69
C TRP A 456 6.70 -7.56 26.33
N MET A 457 7.97 -7.11 26.35
CA MET A 457 9.13 -7.98 26.11
C MET A 457 9.78 -8.40 27.42
N LYS A 458 9.40 -9.59 27.90
CA LYS A 458 9.80 -10.13 29.20
C LYS A 458 10.75 -11.33 29.12
N THR A 459 11.23 -11.68 27.93
CA THR A 459 12.12 -12.85 27.74
C THR A 459 13.32 -12.81 28.69
N GLY A 460 13.57 -13.91 29.39
CA GLY A 460 14.59 -14.03 30.42
C GLY A 460 14.13 -13.67 31.84
N GLN A 461 12.93 -13.11 32.01
CA GLN A 461 12.28 -12.88 33.30
C GLN A 461 11.40 -14.07 33.71
N ALA A 462 11.02 -14.16 34.99
CA ALA A 462 10.27 -15.30 35.54
C ALA A 462 8.84 -15.44 34.98
N ASP A 463 8.24 -14.34 34.54
CA ASP A 463 6.95 -14.27 33.82
C ASP A 463 7.13 -14.12 32.29
N GLY A 464 8.35 -14.30 31.78
CA GLY A 464 8.71 -14.09 30.36
C GLY A 464 8.21 -15.14 29.37
N ALA A 465 7.47 -16.16 29.81
CA ALA A 465 7.00 -17.25 28.97
C ALA A 465 5.97 -16.83 27.89
N ASP A 466 5.36 -15.65 28.03
CA ASP A 466 4.38 -15.11 27.08
C ASP A 466 4.96 -14.17 26.02
N SER A 467 6.28 -13.88 26.05
CA SER A 467 6.96 -13.11 24.99
C SER A 467 8.06 -13.88 24.25
N ARG A 468 8.19 -15.20 24.46
CA ARG A 468 9.31 -16.01 23.92
C ARG A 468 9.28 -16.17 22.39
N HIS A 469 8.12 -16.01 21.77
CA HIS A 469 7.96 -16.04 20.32
C HIS A 469 8.23 -14.67 19.65
N VAL A 470 8.67 -13.66 20.41
CA VAL A 470 8.81 -12.27 19.96
C VAL A 470 10.28 -11.87 19.86
N PHE A 471 10.72 -11.51 18.65
CA PHE A 471 12.11 -11.17 18.34
C PHE A 471 12.20 -9.74 17.78
N ARG A 472 12.88 -8.84 18.50
CA ARG A 472 13.01 -7.42 18.13
C ARG A 472 14.39 -7.09 17.58
N LEU A 473 14.41 -6.30 16.50
CA LEU A 473 15.63 -5.72 15.93
C LEU A 473 15.56 -4.19 15.86
N ALA A 474 14.90 -3.54 16.83
CA ALA A 474 14.76 -2.10 16.92
C ALA A 474 15.23 -1.58 18.29
N ALA A 475 15.64 -0.31 18.37
CA ALA A 475 16.06 0.32 19.63
C ALA A 475 14.88 0.45 20.60
N ASN A 476 14.95 -0.23 21.74
CA ASN A 476 13.92 -0.15 22.78
C ASN A 476 14.07 1.11 23.67
N GLU A 477 13.00 1.46 24.40
CA GLU A 477 12.96 2.62 25.31
C GLU A 477 14.15 2.70 26.28
N TYR A 478 14.53 1.57 26.89
CA TYR A 478 15.61 1.52 27.87
C TYR A 478 16.98 1.76 27.22
N GLN A 479 17.22 1.19 26.04
CA GLN A 479 18.46 1.36 25.29
C GLN A 479 18.67 2.81 24.84
N GLY A 480 17.63 3.46 24.33
CA GLY A 480 17.71 4.88 23.93
C GLY A 480 17.86 5.83 25.13
N ASN A 481 17.18 5.53 26.25
CA ASN A 481 17.39 6.27 27.50
C ASN A 481 18.84 6.21 27.99
N LEU A 482 19.52 5.05 27.86
CA LEU A 482 20.94 4.92 28.21
C LEU A 482 21.87 5.75 27.30
N VAL A 483 21.56 5.88 26.01
CA VAL A 483 22.38 6.70 25.09
C VAL A 483 22.13 8.19 25.26
N LEU A 484 20.89 8.60 25.52
CA LEU A 484 20.58 9.97 25.95
C LEU A 484 21.26 10.31 27.29
N ILE A 485 21.44 9.33 28.18
CA ILE A 485 22.19 9.42 29.44
C ILE A 485 23.69 9.67 29.22
N ASP A 486 24.33 8.98 28.27
CA ASP A 486 25.73 9.24 27.92
C ASP A 486 25.89 10.64 27.29
N GLU A 487 24.91 11.07 26.49
CA GLU A 487 24.89 12.44 25.95
C GLU A 487 24.63 13.51 27.04
N LEU A 488 23.78 13.23 28.04
CA LEU A 488 23.59 14.04 29.26
C LEU A 488 24.86 14.13 30.12
N ALA A 489 25.74 13.14 30.10
CA ALA A 489 27.00 13.18 30.83
C ALA A 489 28.04 14.12 30.17
N ARG A 490 27.92 14.35 28.86
CA ARG A 490 28.86 15.16 28.06
C ARG A 490 28.46 16.63 27.90
N THR A 491 27.19 17.00 28.10
CA THR A 491 26.78 18.41 28.13
C THR A 491 27.23 19.08 29.43
N HIS A 492 27.52 20.38 29.44
CA HIS A 492 27.97 21.08 30.66
C HIS A 492 27.02 22.16 31.18
N GLY A 493 25.94 22.47 30.46
CA GLY A 493 25.04 23.57 30.80
C GLY A 493 23.83 23.20 31.68
N LYS A 494 22.82 24.07 31.64
CA LYS A 494 21.55 23.96 32.38
C LYS A 494 20.56 23.08 31.60
N ILE A 495 20.14 21.98 32.23
CA ILE A 495 19.34 20.92 31.59
C ILE A 495 17.84 21.10 31.86
N ALA A 496 17.03 20.96 30.80
CA ALA A 496 15.60 20.68 30.92
C ALA A 496 15.26 19.29 30.36
N LEU A 497 14.36 18.57 31.02
CA LEU A 497 13.70 17.38 30.51
C LEU A 497 12.31 17.79 30.00
N MET A 498 12.07 17.66 28.70
CA MET A 498 10.74 17.78 28.09
C MET A 498 10.17 16.37 27.90
N LEU A 499 9.01 16.12 28.50
CA LEU A 499 8.44 14.77 28.60
C LEU A 499 6.96 14.75 28.22
N GLU A 500 6.59 13.80 27.37
CA GLU A 500 5.18 13.51 27.10
C GLU A 500 4.47 12.93 28.34
N ASN A 501 3.19 13.28 28.56
CA ASN A 501 2.39 12.88 29.73
C ASN A 501 1.93 11.40 29.71
N SER A 502 2.79 10.47 29.30
CA SER A 502 2.52 9.05 29.07
C SER A 502 3.24 8.14 30.09
N SER A 503 3.10 6.83 29.93
CA SER A 503 3.96 5.83 30.59
C SER A 503 5.43 6.02 30.22
N PHE A 504 5.75 6.21 28.94
CA PHE A 504 7.10 6.41 28.41
C PHE A 504 7.78 7.63 29.04
N GLY A 505 7.13 8.81 29.06
CA GLY A 505 7.69 10.00 29.71
C GLY A 505 7.87 9.85 31.23
N ARG A 506 7.00 9.08 31.91
CA ARG A 506 7.14 8.74 33.35
C ARG A 506 8.28 7.75 33.62
N SER A 507 8.49 6.78 32.73
CA SER A 507 9.62 5.84 32.74
C SER A 507 10.94 6.59 32.55
N ALA A 508 11.04 7.37 31.48
CA ALA A 508 12.22 8.16 31.13
C ALA A 508 12.58 9.16 32.24
N ARG A 509 11.60 9.88 32.82
CA ARG A 509 11.85 10.74 34.00
C ARG A 509 12.55 10.00 35.12
N THR A 510 12.08 8.81 35.45
CA THR A 510 12.58 8.02 36.58
C THR A 510 14.01 7.55 36.34
N THR A 511 14.30 7.07 35.13
CA THR A 511 15.63 6.61 34.71
C THR A 511 16.62 7.78 34.62
N ILE A 512 16.25 8.85 33.90
CA ILE A 512 17.12 10.02 33.67
C ILE A 512 17.38 10.80 34.97
N THR A 513 16.37 11.02 35.82
CA THR A 513 16.55 11.77 37.08
C THR A 513 17.44 11.01 38.08
N ARG A 514 17.39 9.66 38.08
CA ARG A 514 18.33 8.84 38.87
C ARG A 514 19.75 9.08 38.40
N GLN A 515 20.02 8.88 37.12
CA GLN A 515 21.37 8.99 36.57
C GLN A 515 21.94 10.41 36.67
N LEU A 516 21.09 11.44 36.54
CA LEU A 516 21.50 12.83 36.76
C LEU A 516 21.95 13.09 38.21
N ARG A 517 21.38 12.41 39.21
CA ARG A 517 21.89 12.48 40.60
C ARG A 517 23.27 11.85 40.71
N ASP A 518 23.48 10.69 40.09
CA ASP A 518 24.76 9.98 40.11
C ASP A 518 25.89 10.78 39.40
N LEU A 519 25.51 11.66 38.46
CA LEU A 519 26.38 12.65 37.81
C LEU A 519 26.53 13.99 38.57
N GLY A 520 25.92 14.14 39.76
CA GLY A 520 25.96 15.36 40.58
C GLY A 520 25.05 16.50 40.11
N ARG A 521 24.06 16.22 39.26
CA ARG A 521 23.20 17.18 38.54
C ARG A 521 21.74 17.11 39.01
N GLU A 522 21.54 17.19 40.32
CA GLU A 522 20.34 16.71 41.02
C GLU A 522 19.00 17.42 40.67
N LYS A 523 19.01 18.50 39.89
CA LYS A 523 17.85 19.40 39.68
C LYS A 523 17.70 19.87 38.22
N PRO A 524 17.42 18.98 37.25
CA PRO A 524 16.96 19.40 35.93
C PRO A 524 15.60 20.13 36.04
N MET A 525 15.35 21.09 35.16
CA MET A 525 13.99 21.60 34.95
C MET A 525 13.16 20.48 34.31
N VAL A 526 11.94 20.22 34.79
CA VAL A 526 11.06 19.18 34.21
C VAL A 526 9.80 19.84 33.67
N VAL A 527 9.52 19.63 32.39
CA VAL A 527 8.35 20.17 31.71
C VAL A 527 7.57 19.03 31.06
N TRP A 528 6.27 18.99 31.36
CA TRP A 528 5.33 18.05 30.79
C TRP A 528 4.50 18.71 29.70
N PHE A 529 4.20 17.96 28.64
CA PHE A 529 3.24 18.32 27.60
C PHE A 529 2.32 17.11 27.31
N ASN A 530 1.17 17.36 26.69
CA ASN A 530 0.26 16.29 26.28
C ASN A 530 0.53 15.90 24.82
N LEU A 531 0.33 14.62 24.47
CA LEU A 531 0.42 14.15 23.08
C LEU A 531 -0.54 14.93 22.18
N GLY A 532 -0.11 15.25 20.96
CA GLY A 532 -0.84 16.09 20.01
C GLY A 532 -0.89 17.58 20.35
N GLN A 533 -0.16 18.05 21.38
CA GLN A 533 -0.01 19.48 21.67
C GLN A 533 0.73 20.18 20.52
N LYS A 534 0.14 21.24 19.97
CA LYS A 534 0.67 21.96 18.79
C LYS A 534 1.37 23.28 19.09
N VAL A 535 1.47 23.69 20.36
CA VAL A 535 2.03 24.99 20.77
C VAL A 535 3.00 24.80 21.94
N PHE A 536 4.25 25.20 21.73
CA PHE A 536 5.35 25.04 22.70
C PHE A 536 6.06 26.36 23.07
N LEU A 537 5.53 27.51 22.63
CA LEU A 537 6.12 28.83 22.88
C LEU A 537 6.29 29.14 24.38
N ASP A 538 5.27 28.92 25.20
CA ASP A 538 5.34 29.25 26.63
C ASP A 538 6.25 28.30 27.45
N PRO A 539 6.24 26.97 27.23
CA PRO A 539 7.31 26.08 27.71
C PRO A 539 8.73 26.57 27.37
N LEU A 540 8.98 26.95 26.11
CA LEU A 540 10.29 27.44 25.68
C LEU A 540 10.64 28.82 26.26
N ARG A 541 9.66 29.70 26.48
CA ARG A 541 9.85 30.98 27.18
C ARG A 541 10.29 30.76 28.63
N GLN A 542 9.68 29.81 29.33
CA GLN A 542 10.07 29.46 30.70
C GLN A 542 11.51 28.90 30.74
N MET A 543 11.87 28.04 29.79
CA MET A 543 13.24 27.54 29.64
C MET A 543 14.25 28.67 29.32
N GLN A 544 13.89 29.62 28.47
CA GLN A 544 14.72 30.77 28.13
C GLN A 544 14.95 31.67 29.35
N LEU A 545 13.92 31.92 30.17
CA LEU A 545 14.02 32.68 31.42
C LEU A 545 14.81 31.96 32.52
N ALA A 546 14.83 30.62 32.50
CA ALA A 546 15.68 29.81 33.38
C ALA A 546 17.13 29.67 32.87
N GLU A 547 17.44 30.21 31.68
CA GLU A 547 18.71 30.08 30.95
C GLU A 547 19.07 28.62 30.60
N ILE A 548 18.08 27.80 30.27
CA ILE A 548 18.30 26.42 29.79
C ILE A 548 19.10 26.43 28.49
N THR A 549 20.18 25.65 28.46
CA THR A 549 21.08 25.50 27.31
C THR A 549 20.94 24.15 26.62
N ASP A 550 20.41 23.14 27.31
CA ASP A 550 20.35 21.76 26.83
C ASP A 550 18.98 21.15 27.15
N ILE A 551 18.16 20.96 26.13
CA ILE A 551 16.83 20.34 26.22
C ILE A 551 16.95 18.87 25.84
N PHE A 552 16.52 17.98 26.73
CA PHE A 552 16.40 16.54 26.45
C PHE A 552 14.93 16.19 26.31
N LEU A 553 14.53 15.80 25.10
CA LEU A 553 13.16 15.59 24.68
C LEU A 553 12.85 14.09 24.57
N VAL A 554 11.86 13.65 25.34
CA VAL A 554 11.27 12.32 25.26
C VAL A 554 9.84 12.52 24.74
N ALA A 555 9.70 12.35 23.42
CA ALA A 555 8.50 12.69 22.65
C ALA A 555 8.52 12.00 21.29
N GLY A 556 7.35 11.93 20.64
CA GLY A 556 7.21 11.50 19.25
C GLY A 556 7.83 12.44 18.19
N ILE A 557 7.72 12.00 16.94
CA ILE A 557 8.22 12.69 15.74
C ILE A 557 7.52 14.05 15.55
N GLU A 558 6.20 14.11 15.73
CA GLU A 558 5.42 15.34 15.53
C GLU A 558 5.66 16.36 16.64
N GLU A 559 5.71 15.95 17.92
CA GLU A 559 6.06 16.87 19.00
C GLU A 559 7.50 17.40 18.85
N THR A 560 8.45 16.57 18.39
CA THR A 560 9.80 17.03 18.04
C THR A 560 9.76 18.13 16.96
N ARG A 561 8.97 17.92 15.90
CA ARG A 561 8.76 18.88 14.81
C ARG A 561 8.19 20.22 15.31
N GLN A 562 7.12 20.16 16.09
CA GLN A 562 6.44 21.34 16.64
C GLN A 562 7.33 22.10 17.63
N ILE A 563 8.14 21.40 18.43
CA ILE A 563 9.12 22.02 19.34
C ILE A 563 10.24 22.71 18.54
N ARG A 564 10.81 22.05 17.51
CA ARG A 564 11.83 22.68 16.64
C ARG A 564 11.29 23.90 15.90
N ALA A 565 10.04 23.88 15.44
CA ALA A 565 9.38 25.02 14.82
C ALA A 565 9.21 26.19 15.81
N ALA A 566 8.80 25.91 17.06
CA ALA A 566 8.68 26.92 18.11
C ALA A 566 10.05 27.50 18.49
N MET A 567 11.10 26.67 18.65
CA MET A 567 12.48 27.12 18.89
C MET A 567 12.98 28.04 17.76
N LYS A 568 12.70 27.69 16.50
CA LYS A 568 12.98 28.52 15.30
C LYS A 568 12.33 29.90 15.42
N SER A 569 11.02 29.94 15.70
CA SER A 569 10.25 31.21 15.80
C SER A 569 10.71 32.15 16.93
N MET A 570 11.30 31.59 17.99
CA MET A 570 11.81 32.35 19.14
C MET A 570 13.32 32.66 19.05
N ALA A 571 14.00 32.20 18.00
CA ALA A 571 15.46 32.21 17.87
C ALA A 571 16.19 31.60 19.10
N PHE A 572 15.57 30.59 19.74
CA PHE A 572 16.07 29.92 20.94
C PHE A 572 17.45 29.30 20.69
N LYS A 573 18.37 29.42 21.66
CA LYS A 573 19.81 29.13 21.46
C LYS A 573 20.32 27.85 22.12
N GLY A 574 19.50 27.17 22.94
CA GLY A 574 19.88 25.89 23.53
C GLY A 574 19.82 24.74 22.52
N GLN A 575 20.63 23.72 22.75
CA GLN A 575 20.64 22.47 21.99
C GLN A 575 19.40 21.62 22.31
N LEU A 576 18.91 20.88 21.32
CA LEU A 576 17.86 19.88 21.49
C LEU A 576 18.43 18.48 21.26
N PHE A 577 18.25 17.61 22.25
CA PHE A 577 18.59 16.19 22.23
C PHE A 577 17.29 15.38 22.26
N SER A 578 16.87 14.83 21.11
CA SER A 578 15.59 14.13 21.00
C SER A 578 15.75 12.61 21.02
N TYR A 579 14.77 11.93 21.59
CA TYR A 579 14.59 10.49 21.43
C TYR A 579 14.29 10.10 19.96
N HIS A 580 13.64 11.00 19.20
CA HIS A 580 13.24 10.77 17.82
C HIS A 580 13.68 11.90 16.89
N GLY A 581 14.08 11.54 15.66
CA GLY A 581 14.25 12.52 14.59
C GLY A 581 12.90 12.90 13.97
N ASP A 582 12.71 14.18 13.62
CA ASP A 582 11.49 14.69 12.99
C ASP A 582 11.48 14.63 11.45
N ASP A 583 12.63 14.30 10.85
CA ASP A 583 12.94 14.38 9.42
C ASP A 583 13.03 13.03 8.68
N GLY A 584 12.87 11.89 9.37
CA GLY A 584 12.85 10.57 8.73
C GLY A 584 14.17 10.15 8.08
N GLU A 585 15.29 10.47 8.73
CA GLU A 585 16.68 10.25 8.28
C GLU A 585 17.11 11.04 7.03
N LYS A 586 16.35 12.05 6.61
CA LYS A 586 16.58 12.74 5.33
C LYS A 586 17.70 13.78 5.42
N ARG A 587 18.25 14.10 4.25
CA ARG A 587 19.08 15.28 4.07
C ARG A 587 18.21 16.54 4.25
N LYS A 588 18.70 17.53 5.01
CA LYS A 588 17.99 18.82 5.19
C LYS A 588 17.71 19.50 3.83
N THR A 589 16.48 19.95 3.63
CA THR A 589 16.07 20.77 2.49
C THR A 589 16.43 22.25 2.69
N LEU A 590 16.19 23.09 1.68
CA LEU A 590 16.33 24.55 1.79
C LEU A 590 15.35 25.18 2.82
N GLU A 591 14.23 24.55 3.13
CA GLU A 591 13.28 25.03 4.14
C GLU A 591 13.76 24.69 5.57
N ASP A 592 14.44 23.53 5.71
CA ASP A 592 15.08 23.05 6.94
C ASP A 592 16.36 23.82 7.28
N ALA A 593 17.05 24.39 6.29
CA ALA A 593 18.32 25.10 6.47
C ALA A 593 18.25 26.26 7.50
N ASN A 594 17.05 26.81 7.73
CA ASN A 594 16.80 27.86 8.72
C ASN A 594 16.28 27.34 10.08
N ALA A 595 16.11 26.03 10.26
CA ALA A 595 15.69 25.45 11.54
C ALA A 595 16.88 25.23 12.48
N PRO A 596 16.71 25.35 13.81
CA PRO A 596 17.74 24.99 14.78
C PRO A 596 18.27 23.58 14.53
N ASP A 597 19.59 23.43 14.59
CA ASP A 597 20.20 22.11 14.57
C ASP A 597 19.91 21.37 15.87
N TYR A 598 19.79 20.04 15.76
CA TYR A 598 19.40 19.18 16.87
C TYR A 598 20.11 17.84 16.73
N THR A 599 20.26 17.14 17.85
CA THR A 599 20.84 15.81 17.88
C THR A 599 19.76 14.80 18.26
N PHE A 600 19.67 13.67 17.58
CA PHE A 600 18.66 12.64 17.87
C PHE A 600 19.24 11.23 17.83
N LEU A 601 18.52 10.29 18.43
CA LEU A 601 18.91 8.89 18.52
C LEU A 601 18.72 8.17 17.17
N GLN A 602 19.72 7.39 16.78
CA GLN A 602 19.69 6.56 15.58
C GLN A 602 20.27 5.15 15.83
N THR A 603 19.80 4.18 15.06
CA THR A 603 20.25 2.77 15.01
C THR A 603 21.10 2.42 13.81
N PHE A 604 20.86 3.05 12.65
CA PHE A 604 21.51 2.74 11.37
C PHE A 604 21.23 3.85 10.35
N SER A 605 21.84 3.79 9.15
CA SER A 605 21.28 4.45 7.97
C SER A 605 21.85 3.88 6.66
N LEU A 606 21.02 3.73 5.63
CA LEU A 606 21.44 3.19 4.32
C LEU A 606 22.14 4.21 3.42
N ASP A 607 21.89 5.52 3.60
CA ASP A 607 22.43 6.55 2.69
C ASP A 607 23.73 7.18 3.18
N LEU A 608 24.08 6.98 4.44
CA LEU A 608 25.20 7.65 5.08
C LEU A 608 26.39 6.70 5.18
N HIS A 609 27.53 7.06 4.61
CA HIS A 609 28.70 6.15 4.49
C HIS A 609 29.33 5.67 5.81
N TRP A 610 28.94 6.21 6.97
CA TRP A 610 29.69 6.06 8.23
C TRP A 610 29.44 4.75 9.00
N ASP A 611 28.37 4.00 8.71
CA ASP A 611 28.05 2.72 9.41
C ASP A 611 27.76 1.52 8.49
N ARG A 612 27.81 1.70 7.17
CA ARG A 612 27.23 0.72 6.25
C ARG A 612 28.11 -0.52 6.08
N THR A 613 27.55 -1.68 6.44
CA THR A 613 28.16 -2.97 6.14
C THR A 613 28.16 -3.25 4.62
N PRO A 614 28.95 -4.23 4.14
CA PRO A 614 28.86 -4.70 2.75
C PRO A 614 27.47 -5.22 2.36
N ALA A 615 26.71 -5.76 3.33
CA ALA A 615 25.32 -6.15 3.12
C ALA A 615 24.39 -4.92 3.09
N GLY A 616 24.62 -3.90 3.92
CA GLY A 616 23.86 -2.64 3.89
C GLY A 616 24.03 -1.88 2.57
N GLU A 617 25.26 -1.83 2.04
CA GLU A 617 25.54 -1.26 0.71
C GLU A 617 24.90 -2.10 -0.42
N THR A 618 24.83 -3.43 -0.28
CA THR A 618 24.10 -4.31 -1.21
C THR A 618 22.59 -4.07 -1.14
N LEU A 619 22.03 -4.00 0.07
CA LEU A 619 20.62 -3.70 0.32
C LEU A 619 20.24 -2.34 -0.29
N ARG A 620 21.03 -1.29 -0.04
CA ARG A 620 20.83 0.05 -0.62
C ARG A 620 20.80 -0.01 -2.15
N LYS A 621 21.75 -0.71 -2.77
CA LYS A 621 21.81 -0.86 -4.24
C LYS A 621 20.60 -1.60 -4.79
N ARG A 622 20.19 -2.70 -4.16
CA ARG A 622 19.00 -3.47 -4.55
C ARG A 622 17.72 -2.64 -4.38
N TYR A 623 17.55 -1.92 -3.27
CA TYR A 623 16.45 -0.97 -3.06
C TYR A 623 16.34 0.05 -4.21
N LEU A 624 17.43 0.78 -4.49
CA LEU A 624 17.46 1.83 -5.51
C LEU A 624 17.30 1.28 -6.94
N THR A 625 17.61 -0.01 -7.18
CA THR A 625 17.45 -0.65 -8.49
C THR A 625 16.06 -1.24 -8.70
N LEU A 626 15.41 -1.76 -7.64
CA LEU A 626 14.16 -2.51 -7.74
C LEU A 626 12.90 -1.65 -7.60
N PHE A 627 12.98 -0.50 -6.94
CA PHE A 627 11.78 0.28 -6.59
C PHE A 627 11.56 1.55 -7.43
N ASP A 628 12.59 2.21 -7.99
CA ASP A 628 12.41 3.46 -8.77
C ASP A 628 11.54 4.50 -8.04
N ASP A 629 11.66 4.57 -6.71
CA ASP A 629 10.75 5.34 -5.86
C ASP A 629 10.87 6.85 -6.16
N PRO A 630 9.78 7.53 -6.56
CA PRO A 630 9.83 8.91 -7.05
C PRO A 630 10.11 9.95 -5.97
N VAL A 631 10.12 9.53 -4.70
CA VAL A 631 10.44 10.36 -3.52
C VAL A 631 11.88 10.07 -3.03
N ALA A 632 12.55 9.07 -3.59
CA ALA A 632 13.81 8.53 -3.08
C ALA A 632 15.06 9.10 -3.77
N GLU A 633 15.44 10.33 -3.42
CA GLU A 633 16.87 10.69 -3.41
C GLU A 633 17.66 9.85 -2.38
N HIS A 634 16.95 9.35 -1.36
CA HIS A 634 17.43 8.60 -0.20
C HIS A 634 16.40 7.49 0.10
N VAL A 635 16.82 6.39 0.74
CA VAL A 635 15.93 5.29 1.15
C VAL A 635 15.03 5.78 2.31
N PRO A 636 13.68 5.78 2.18
CA PRO A 636 12.78 6.17 3.26
C PRO A 636 12.83 5.18 4.45
N ASP A 637 12.76 5.71 5.67
CA ASP A 637 12.87 4.98 6.95
C ASP A 637 13.86 3.79 6.88
N PRO A 638 15.14 4.05 6.56
CA PRO A 638 16.08 3.00 6.16
C PRO A 638 16.43 2.08 7.34
N SER A 639 16.35 2.57 8.58
CA SER A 639 16.35 1.72 9.77
C SER A 639 15.23 0.68 9.74
N ALA A 640 13.97 1.06 9.50
CA ALA A 640 12.85 0.10 9.44
C ALA A 640 13.00 -0.89 8.27
N THR A 641 13.49 -0.41 7.11
CA THR A 641 13.82 -1.25 5.95
C THR A 641 14.88 -2.31 6.29
N ALA A 642 16.01 -1.89 6.87
CA ALA A 642 17.12 -2.79 7.21
C ALA A 642 16.78 -3.74 8.38
N GLN A 643 15.99 -3.28 9.35
CA GLN A 643 15.56 -4.07 10.51
C GLN A 643 14.58 -5.17 10.08
N ALA A 644 13.66 -4.89 9.15
CA ALA A 644 12.79 -5.90 8.56
C ALA A 644 13.57 -6.90 7.68
N TYR A 645 14.56 -6.43 6.91
CA TYR A 645 15.43 -7.26 6.07
C TYR A 645 16.21 -8.29 6.89
N ASP A 646 16.98 -7.85 7.89
CA ASP A 646 17.79 -8.72 8.75
C ASP A 646 16.92 -9.73 9.53
N LEU A 647 15.72 -9.32 9.99
CA LEU A 647 14.76 -10.21 10.67
C LEU A 647 14.27 -11.36 9.77
N VAL A 648 14.05 -11.11 8.47
CA VAL A 648 13.67 -12.18 7.52
C VAL A 648 14.84 -13.14 7.26
N PHE A 649 16.08 -12.65 7.22
CA PHE A 649 17.26 -13.53 7.14
C PHE A 649 17.48 -14.36 8.40
N PHE A 650 17.12 -13.85 9.58
CA PHE A 650 17.09 -14.63 10.82
C PHE A 650 16.02 -15.72 10.78
N LEU A 651 14.79 -15.39 10.37
CA LEU A 651 13.72 -16.38 10.19
C LEU A 651 14.10 -17.45 9.16
N ALA A 652 14.75 -17.07 8.06
CA ALA A 652 15.18 -18.00 7.03
C ALA A 652 16.28 -18.97 7.52
N GLN A 653 17.21 -18.48 8.36
CA GLN A 653 18.16 -19.34 9.07
C GLN A 653 17.46 -20.31 10.03
N ALA A 654 16.46 -19.84 10.79
CA ALA A 654 15.69 -20.68 11.70
C ALA A 654 14.94 -21.78 10.94
N LEU A 655 14.15 -21.43 9.91
CA LEU A 655 13.42 -22.37 9.04
C LEU A 655 14.34 -23.39 8.35
N LYS A 656 15.57 -23.00 7.98
CA LYS A 656 16.55 -23.90 7.35
C LYS A 656 17.18 -24.90 8.35
N ARG A 657 17.12 -24.64 9.65
CA ARG A 657 17.89 -25.38 10.68
C ARG A 657 17.04 -26.06 11.76
N ALA A 658 15.78 -25.66 11.92
CA ALA A 658 14.87 -26.25 12.89
C ALA A 658 14.60 -27.74 12.53
N PRO A 659 14.93 -28.71 13.41
CA PRO A 659 14.69 -30.14 13.13
C PRO A 659 13.20 -30.48 13.01
N ASP A 660 12.37 -29.69 13.68
CA ASP A 660 10.93 -29.55 13.46
C ASP A 660 10.68 -28.05 13.21
N PRO A 661 10.24 -27.62 12.01
CA PRO A 661 9.93 -26.22 11.71
C PRO A 661 8.57 -25.77 12.24
N GLY A 662 7.90 -26.55 13.10
CA GLY A 662 6.79 -26.09 13.92
C GLY A 662 7.20 -24.98 14.90
N PHE A 663 6.23 -24.18 15.33
CA PHE A 663 6.37 -22.97 16.16
C PHE A 663 7.49 -23.00 17.21
N SER A 664 7.45 -23.90 18.19
CA SER A 664 8.46 -23.94 19.26
C SER A 664 9.83 -24.51 18.83
N GLY A 665 9.90 -25.19 17.69
CA GLY A 665 11.15 -25.49 17.02
C GLY A 665 11.76 -24.24 16.37
N LEU A 666 10.94 -23.36 15.79
CA LEU A 666 11.38 -22.05 15.29
C LEU A 666 11.78 -21.09 16.43
N GLU A 667 11.04 -21.04 17.55
CA GLU A 667 11.47 -20.31 18.77
C GLU A 667 12.90 -20.73 19.18
N ALA A 668 13.12 -22.04 19.31
CA ALA A 668 14.40 -22.60 19.74
C ALA A 668 15.52 -22.53 18.67
N ALA A 669 15.18 -22.28 17.40
CA ALA A 669 16.14 -22.06 16.32
C ALA A 669 16.53 -20.58 16.19
N MET A 670 15.58 -19.66 16.39
CA MET A 670 15.85 -18.21 16.50
C MET A 670 16.76 -17.88 17.70
N GLU A 671 16.64 -18.64 18.80
CA GLU A 671 17.58 -18.58 19.94
C GLU A 671 18.99 -19.11 19.66
N ARG A 672 19.23 -19.73 18.48
CA ARG A 672 20.45 -20.48 18.12
C ARG A 672 20.91 -20.22 16.69
N LEU A 673 20.68 -19.00 16.22
CA LEU A 673 21.13 -18.52 14.91
C LEU A 673 22.67 -18.56 14.79
N GLU A 674 23.15 -18.62 13.55
CA GLU A 674 24.58 -18.56 13.26
C GLU A 674 25.05 -17.09 13.15
N ALA A 675 26.37 -16.89 13.10
CA ALA A 675 26.92 -15.56 12.86
C ALA A 675 26.49 -15.05 11.48
N HIS A 676 25.99 -13.82 11.41
CA HIS A 676 25.34 -13.25 10.23
C HIS A 676 25.86 -11.86 9.90
N SER A 677 26.25 -11.64 8.65
CA SER A 677 26.69 -10.33 8.15
C SER A 677 25.49 -9.55 7.60
N GLY A 678 24.68 -8.98 8.48
CA GLY A 678 23.44 -8.29 8.11
C GLY A 678 23.65 -6.86 7.62
N ALA A 679 22.56 -6.25 7.16
CA ALA A 679 22.54 -4.91 6.61
C ALA A 679 22.96 -3.85 7.64
N ILE A 680 22.53 -4.00 8.90
CA ILE A 680 22.82 -3.06 9.99
C ILE A 680 24.23 -3.27 10.53
N LYS A 681 24.58 -4.52 10.86
CA LYS A 681 25.85 -4.89 11.50
C LYS A 681 26.18 -6.36 11.29
N ASN A 682 27.39 -6.75 11.67
CA ASN A 682 27.76 -8.16 11.82
C ASN A 682 27.27 -8.67 13.19
N TYR A 683 26.43 -9.69 13.19
CA TYR A 683 25.91 -10.33 14.39
C TYR A 683 26.72 -11.59 14.68
N ALA A 684 27.34 -11.69 15.86
CA ALA A 684 27.88 -12.96 16.35
C ALA A 684 26.76 -13.90 16.81
N TRP A 685 25.81 -13.34 17.59
CA TRP A 685 24.60 -14.00 18.07
C TRP A 685 23.48 -12.94 18.12
N PRO A 686 22.49 -12.97 17.20
CA PRO A 686 21.38 -12.02 17.21
C PRO A 686 20.52 -12.15 18.48
N PHE A 687 20.13 -13.37 18.84
CA PHE A 687 19.27 -13.65 19.99
C PHE A 687 19.85 -14.79 20.84
N SER A 688 19.29 -14.96 22.04
CA SER A 688 19.56 -16.09 22.93
C SER A 688 18.33 -16.38 23.81
N PRO A 689 18.28 -17.51 24.55
CA PRO A 689 17.16 -17.83 25.45
C PRO A 689 16.91 -16.82 26.58
N MET A 690 17.81 -15.86 26.79
CA MET A 690 17.68 -14.77 27.77
C MET A 690 17.64 -13.38 27.15
N ARG A 691 17.68 -13.25 25.81
CA ARG A 691 17.69 -11.96 25.11
C ARG A 691 17.13 -12.11 23.69
N HIS A 692 15.90 -11.64 23.48
CA HIS A 692 15.29 -11.51 22.14
C HIS A 692 15.36 -10.09 21.56
N GLU A 693 16.20 -9.24 22.16
CA GLU A 693 16.64 -7.95 21.64
C GLU A 693 17.92 -8.15 20.80
N GLY A 694 17.87 -7.88 19.49
CA GLY A 694 19.03 -8.01 18.59
C GLY A 694 19.96 -6.80 18.57
N LEU A 695 19.46 -5.65 19.00
CA LEU A 695 20.22 -4.42 19.21
C LEU A 695 20.55 -4.23 20.71
N THR A 696 21.56 -3.42 20.96
CA THR A 696 22.18 -3.12 22.26
C THR A 696 22.60 -1.65 22.31
N PRO A 697 22.76 -1.01 23.48
CA PRO A 697 23.08 0.42 23.55
C PRO A 697 24.36 0.85 22.80
N SER A 698 25.30 -0.06 22.55
CA SER A 698 26.50 0.20 21.74
C SER A 698 26.22 0.36 20.24
N ASP A 699 25.16 -0.26 19.72
CA ASP A 699 24.69 -0.15 18.33
C ASP A 699 23.93 1.16 18.07
N LEU A 700 23.49 1.82 19.14
CA LEU A 700 22.81 3.11 19.07
C LEU A 700 23.83 4.25 19.02
N VAL A 701 23.45 5.34 18.37
CA VAL A 701 24.31 6.50 18.13
C VAL A 701 23.50 7.78 18.02
N MET A 702 23.96 8.85 18.66
CA MET A 702 23.37 10.18 18.50
C MET A 702 23.89 10.82 17.20
N VAL A 703 22.99 11.28 16.33
CA VAL A 703 23.31 11.90 15.04
C VAL A 703 22.77 13.33 14.97
N HIS A 704 23.38 14.16 14.13
CA HIS A 704 22.98 15.54 13.83
C HIS A 704 23.32 15.85 12.36
N HIS A 705 22.76 16.91 11.77
CA HIS A 705 23.08 17.28 10.39
C HIS A 705 24.27 18.23 10.33
N ASN A 706 25.23 17.95 9.45
CA ASN A 706 26.34 18.85 9.17
C ASN A 706 25.91 20.06 8.30
N ALA A 707 26.88 20.93 7.97
CA ALA A 707 26.64 22.14 7.16
C ALA A 707 26.12 21.84 5.75
N GLU A 708 26.46 20.68 5.18
CA GLU A 708 25.99 20.19 3.88
C GLU A 708 24.61 19.51 3.94
N GLY A 709 23.95 19.53 5.12
CA GLY A 709 22.64 18.94 5.38
C GLY A 709 22.65 17.42 5.58
N MET A 710 23.82 16.78 5.65
CA MET A 710 24.00 15.33 5.79
C MET A 710 24.03 14.91 7.26
N LEU A 711 23.32 13.83 7.60
CA LEU A 711 23.39 13.24 8.94
C LEU A 711 24.76 12.61 9.22
N VAL A 712 25.34 12.95 10.37
CA VAL A 712 26.64 12.46 10.84
C VAL A 712 26.61 12.15 12.35
N PRO A 713 27.38 11.16 12.83
CA PRO A 713 27.48 10.85 14.25
C PRO A 713 28.03 12.02 15.05
N ARG A 714 27.43 12.29 16.20
CA ARG A 714 28.13 12.98 17.28
C ARG A 714 29.24 12.05 17.74
N ARG A 715 30.51 12.48 17.63
CA ARG A 715 31.67 11.62 17.89
C ARG A 715 31.59 11.01 19.29
N LYS A 716 31.50 9.67 19.37
CA LYS A 716 31.80 8.92 20.60
C LYS A 716 33.19 9.37 21.07
N SER A 717 33.31 9.84 22.32
CA SER A 717 34.61 10.19 22.90
C SER A 717 35.50 8.95 22.94
N ARG A 718 36.81 9.13 22.75
CA ARG A 718 37.75 8.07 23.09
C ARG A 718 37.68 7.86 24.60
N GLN A 719 37.43 6.61 25.02
CA GLN A 719 37.78 6.12 26.34
C GLN A 719 39.31 6.02 26.46
#